data_AF-A0A3N1ZVS7-F1
#
_entry.id   AF-A0A3N1ZVS7-F1
#
_cell.length_a   1.000
_cell.length_b   1.000
_cell.length_c   1.000
_cell.angle_alpha   90.00
_cell.angle_beta   90.00
_cell.angle_gamma   90.00
#
_symmetry.space_group_name_H-M   'P 1'
#
loop_
_entity.id
_entity.type
_entity.pdbx_description
1 polymer ?
#
loop_
_entity_poly.entity_id
_entity_poly.type
_entity_poly.pdbx_seq_one_letter_code
_entity_poly.pdbx_strand_id
1 'polypeptide(L)'
;MPSRDKKWWIALATVVLGSFVVLLYMGMRIDHSKPPVPTSVVAADGTQLISEGEIMDGQRVWQSIGGQQVGSIWGHGAYVAPDWTADWLHRESTFLLDGYARADGAKDHASLDTEKQAALQARLKKAMRTNTYDARTGTVTLAPGRAEAYKANSAHYADIFTHGHEQYAIAKGAVKDHEAMQKMNAFFWWSAWAASTDRPDGSESYTANWPHEPLVDNVPTTTNVLWSIVSFILLLGGIAGMVWYHNMSDEDEVTDEAPANDPLLGYQATPSQKATLKYFFVVGGLFVLQIAMGILSAHYGVEGGALYGIPIDRILPYPVVRTWHTQLGILWIATAWLATGLYVAPAVGGREPRLQKLGVNVLFWALILVVLGSMAGEWLSIRGSLGYGTELSWWLGTTGMEYLDLARAWQIGLFIGLFLWFFLMARGMWPALGRAKAAGHVEPTDQAPLQSGSQRTLVAMLLMSCLAIASFFGAAFGMGHDTHLSVTEYWRWWVVHLWVEGFFEVFATVVIAFLFSRLRLVRPAVAATATISSTTIFLFGGIIGTGHHLYFSGSDSVVMALSAAFSALEVVPLALIGFEAIRNLRILKVSEWVAGYKWAIYFFVSVSFWNMLGAGVFGFLINPPISLFYVQGLNLTPLHAHTALFGVYGMLGIGLMLFCVRSLMPGREWNERWIKWGFWGMNGGLLAMSLLSLLPLGLAQAWASISVGTWWARSSDFLYTPTLTVLRWMRTPGDILFALGALSIGLFMVGLLTGHSYRDHAPLHRAGSVEAQQDEEGIGA
;
A
#
# COMPACT_ATOMS: atom_id res chain seq x y z
N MET A 1 -14.74 -23.26 25.55
CA MET A 1 -14.86 -21.90 25.00
C MET A 1 -16.06 -21.26 25.67
N PRO A 2 -15.92 -20.03 26.21
CA PRO A 2 -17.07 -19.23 26.67
C PRO A 2 -18.15 -19.15 25.58
N SER A 3 -19.44 -19.07 25.95
CA SER A 3 -20.54 -19.00 24.98
C SER A 3 -20.44 -17.77 24.07
N ARG A 4 -19.84 -16.68 24.58
CA ARG A 4 -19.60 -15.42 23.88
C ARG A 4 -18.52 -15.52 22.79
N ASP A 5 -17.40 -16.21 23.05
CA ASP A 5 -16.38 -16.47 22.02
C ASP A 5 -16.95 -17.28 20.86
N LYS A 6 -17.79 -18.29 21.15
CA LYS A 6 -18.41 -19.12 20.11
C LYS A 6 -19.27 -18.28 19.15
N LYS A 7 -20.00 -17.26 19.65
CA LYS A 7 -20.79 -16.37 18.81
C LYS A 7 -19.91 -15.55 17.86
N TRP A 8 -18.82 -14.98 18.37
CA TRP A 8 -17.89 -14.21 17.55
C TRP A 8 -17.13 -15.05 16.54
N TRP A 9 -16.79 -16.30 16.87
CA TRP A 9 -16.22 -17.24 15.90
C TRP A 9 -17.18 -17.54 14.74
N ILE A 10 -18.47 -17.71 15.04
CA ILE A 10 -19.51 -17.90 14.01
C ILE A 10 -19.64 -16.62 13.18
N ALA A 11 -19.72 -15.45 13.82
CA ALA A 11 -19.80 -14.16 13.13
C ALA A 11 -18.60 -13.92 12.20
N LEU A 12 -17.38 -14.16 12.68
CA LEU A 12 -16.16 -14.07 11.88
C LEU A 12 -16.22 -15.01 10.68
N ALA A 13 -16.59 -16.27 10.88
CA ALA A 13 -16.69 -17.23 9.78
C ALA A 13 -17.75 -16.82 8.75
N THR A 14 -18.91 -16.32 9.19
CA THR A 14 -19.97 -15.82 8.31
C THR A 14 -19.51 -14.60 7.52
N VAL A 15 -18.87 -13.62 8.17
CA VAL A 15 -18.35 -12.42 7.52
C VAL A 15 -17.28 -12.79 6.50
N VAL A 16 -16.29 -13.61 6.87
CA VAL A 16 -15.21 -14.02 5.97
C VAL A 16 -15.77 -14.76 4.76
N LEU A 17 -16.55 -15.83 4.97
CA LEU A 17 -17.07 -16.64 3.86
C LEU A 17 -18.03 -15.84 2.97
N GLY A 18 -18.95 -15.08 3.56
CA GLY A 18 -19.91 -14.27 2.82
C GLY A 18 -19.21 -13.17 2.01
N SER A 19 -18.23 -12.49 2.60
CA SER A 19 -17.50 -11.41 1.92
C SER A 19 -16.65 -11.93 0.77
N PHE A 20 -16.01 -13.09 0.91
CA PHE A 20 -15.27 -13.69 -0.21
C PHE A 20 -16.18 -14.15 -1.34
N VAL A 21 -17.38 -14.65 -1.05
CA VAL A 21 -18.38 -14.95 -2.10
C VAL A 21 -18.74 -13.68 -2.87
N VAL A 22 -18.98 -12.56 -2.18
CA VAL A 22 -19.26 -11.26 -2.82
C VAL A 22 -18.06 -10.76 -3.61
N LEU A 23 -16.85 -10.84 -3.07
CA LEU A 23 -15.64 -10.37 -3.74
C LEU A 23 -15.34 -11.18 -5.02
N LEU A 24 -15.52 -12.51 -4.98
CA LEU A 24 -15.40 -13.36 -6.19
C LEU A 24 -16.51 -13.06 -7.19
N TYR A 25 -17.73 -12.78 -6.73
CA TYR A 25 -18.81 -12.30 -7.59
C TYR A 25 -18.47 -10.98 -8.28
N MET A 26 -17.88 -10.02 -7.56
CA MET A 26 -17.36 -8.78 -8.15
C MET A 26 -16.30 -9.08 -9.21
N GLY A 27 -15.38 -10.03 -8.96
CA GLY A 27 -14.40 -10.48 -9.95
C GLY A 27 -15.05 -11.03 -11.23
N MET A 28 -16.10 -11.85 -11.11
CA MET A 28 -16.86 -12.34 -12.27
C MET A 28 -17.58 -11.20 -13.02
N ARG A 29 -18.12 -10.22 -12.30
CA ARG A 29 -18.74 -9.03 -12.91
C ARG A 29 -17.71 -8.23 -13.70
N ILE A 30 -16.54 -7.98 -13.13
CA ILE A 30 -15.42 -7.29 -13.81
C ILE A 30 -14.98 -8.07 -15.05
N ASP A 31 -14.84 -9.39 -14.95
CA ASP A 31 -14.42 -10.20 -16.09
C ASP A 31 -15.43 -10.15 -17.25
N HIS A 32 -16.72 -10.06 -16.94
CA HIS A 32 -17.78 -9.88 -17.93
C HIS A 32 -17.87 -8.44 -18.46
N SER A 33 -17.65 -7.44 -17.60
CA SER A 33 -17.85 -6.02 -17.92
C SER A 33 -16.61 -5.32 -18.46
N LYS A 34 -15.43 -5.94 -18.42
CA LYS A 34 -14.18 -5.32 -18.88
C LYS A 34 -14.27 -4.86 -20.34
N PRO A 35 -13.59 -3.76 -20.73
CA PRO A 35 -13.52 -3.36 -22.13
C PRO A 35 -12.92 -4.49 -22.99
N PRO A 36 -13.43 -4.73 -24.20
CA PRO A 36 -12.80 -5.73 -25.08
C PRO A 36 -11.42 -5.22 -25.55
N VAL A 37 -10.49 -6.14 -25.74
CA VAL A 37 -9.25 -5.88 -26.49
C VAL A 37 -9.54 -6.28 -27.93
N PRO A 38 -9.60 -5.34 -28.88
CA PRO A 38 -9.90 -5.67 -30.27
C PRO A 38 -8.78 -6.49 -30.91
N THR A 39 -9.18 -7.39 -31.81
CA THR A 39 -8.23 -8.17 -32.65
C THR A 39 -7.61 -7.30 -33.73
N SER A 40 -8.29 -6.23 -34.13
CA SER A 40 -7.82 -5.34 -35.19
C SER A 40 -8.45 -3.96 -35.05
N VAL A 41 -7.67 -2.92 -35.35
CA VAL A 41 -8.16 -1.55 -35.46
C VAL A 41 -7.85 -1.04 -36.85
N VAL A 42 -8.90 -0.64 -37.57
CA VAL A 42 -8.82 -0.21 -38.97
C VAL A 42 -9.37 1.20 -39.14
N ALA A 43 -8.80 1.97 -40.05
CA ALA A 43 -9.41 3.20 -40.52
C ALA A 43 -10.63 2.90 -41.42
N ALA A 44 -11.51 3.88 -41.59
CA ALA A 44 -12.70 3.76 -42.42
C ALA A 44 -12.42 3.43 -43.90
N ASP A 45 -11.20 3.70 -44.39
CA ASP A 45 -10.74 3.34 -45.74
C ASP A 45 -10.17 1.91 -45.84
N GLY A 46 -10.18 1.15 -44.74
CA GLY A 46 -9.64 -0.20 -44.65
C GLY A 46 -8.15 -0.28 -44.27
N THR A 47 -7.48 0.85 -44.03
CA THR A 47 -6.07 0.85 -43.59
C THR A 47 -5.95 0.25 -42.20
N GLN A 48 -5.10 -0.77 -42.04
CA GLN A 48 -4.76 -1.36 -40.75
C GLN A 48 -3.95 -0.36 -39.90
N LEU A 49 -4.40 -0.08 -38.67
CA LEU A 49 -3.71 0.82 -37.74
C LEU A 49 -3.06 0.09 -36.57
N ILE A 50 -3.75 -0.90 -36.01
CA ILE A 50 -3.27 -1.74 -34.90
C ILE A 50 -3.64 -3.18 -35.20
N SER A 51 -2.64 -4.04 -35.32
CA SER A 51 -2.79 -5.46 -35.67
C SER A 51 -3.12 -6.32 -34.46
N GLU A 52 -3.45 -7.59 -34.71
CA GLU A 52 -3.74 -8.55 -33.65
C GLU A 52 -2.57 -8.70 -32.69
N GLY A 53 -2.88 -8.67 -31.39
CA GLY A 53 -1.91 -8.81 -30.31
C GLY A 53 -1.12 -7.54 -29.97
N GLU A 54 -1.05 -6.52 -30.84
CA GLU A 54 -0.21 -5.34 -30.62
C GLU A 54 -0.58 -4.53 -29.36
N ILE A 55 -1.86 -4.52 -28.98
CA ILE A 55 -2.31 -3.87 -27.73
C ILE A 55 -1.74 -4.58 -26.50
N MET A 56 -1.78 -5.92 -26.49
CA MET A 56 -1.26 -6.71 -25.37
C MET A 56 0.27 -6.71 -25.37
N ASP A 57 0.92 -6.75 -26.54
CA ASP A 57 2.36 -6.49 -26.65
C ASP A 57 2.71 -5.11 -26.08
N GLY A 58 1.91 -4.10 -26.39
CA GLY A 58 2.07 -2.74 -25.88
C GLY A 58 1.98 -2.65 -24.36
N GLN A 59 1.01 -3.35 -23.77
CA GLN A 59 0.89 -3.48 -22.32
C GLN A 59 2.17 -4.07 -21.73
N ARG A 60 2.73 -5.12 -22.34
CA ARG A 60 3.97 -5.77 -21.89
C ARG A 60 5.20 -4.87 -22.03
N VAL A 61 5.30 -4.12 -23.13
CA VAL A 61 6.36 -3.12 -23.32
C VAL A 61 6.28 -2.07 -22.21
N TRP A 62 5.09 -1.49 -21.98
CA TRP A 62 4.85 -0.52 -20.91
C TRP A 62 5.23 -1.08 -19.53
N GLN A 63 4.81 -2.31 -19.22
CA GLN A 63 5.16 -2.99 -17.97
C GLN A 63 6.67 -3.15 -17.80
N SER A 64 7.38 -3.58 -18.85
CA SER A 64 8.82 -3.86 -18.80
C SER A 64 9.70 -2.63 -18.53
N ILE A 65 9.22 -1.43 -18.87
CA ILE A 65 9.89 -0.15 -18.58
C ILE A 65 9.52 0.45 -17.22
N GLY A 66 8.74 -0.27 -16.42
CA GLY A 66 8.31 0.13 -15.08
C GLY A 66 6.80 0.33 -14.94
N GLY A 67 6.04 0.29 -16.04
CA GLY A 67 4.58 0.35 -16.04
C GLY A 67 4.01 1.53 -15.23
N GLN A 68 3.33 1.22 -14.13
CA GLN A 68 2.73 2.19 -13.19
C GLN A 68 3.76 3.06 -12.46
N GLN A 69 5.04 2.80 -12.63
CA GLN A 69 6.13 3.62 -12.10
C GLN A 69 6.49 4.76 -13.06
N VAL A 70 6.02 4.71 -14.31
CA VAL A 70 6.26 5.69 -15.39
C VAL A 70 4.97 6.42 -15.73
N GLY A 71 4.41 7.19 -14.80
CA GLY A 71 3.08 7.82 -14.93
C GLY A 71 1.96 6.88 -14.51
N SER A 72 0.74 7.12 -15.00
CA SER A 72 -0.43 6.29 -14.65
C SER A 72 -1.26 5.90 -15.88
N ILE A 73 -1.97 4.78 -15.74
CA ILE A 73 -3.04 4.34 -16.64
C ILE A 73 -4.28 4.11 -15.79
N TRP A 74 -5.42 4.62 -16.22
CA TRP A 74 -6.66 4.59 -15.43
C TRP A 74 -6.48 5.16 -14.01
N GLY A 75 -5.57 6.12 -13.85
CA GLY A 75 -5.29 6.81 -12.59
C GLY A 75 -4.45 6.01 -11.58
N HIS A 76 -4.13 4.76 -11.84
CA HIS A 76 -3.20 3.97 -11.03
C HIS A 76 -1.76 4.12 -11.51
N GLY A 77 -0.86 4.50 -10.59
CA GLY A 77 0.56 4.68 -10.85
C GLY A 77 1.16 5.95 -10.28
N ALA A 78 2.25 6.39 -10.90
CA ALA A 78 3.07 7.51 -10.49
C ALA A 78 2.47 8.87 -10.90
N TYR A 79 2.90 9.92 -10.21
CA TYR A 79 2.27 11.26 -10.28
C TYR A 79 3.15 12.36 -10.89
N VAL A 80 4.38 12.05 -11.29
CA VAL A 80 5.30 13.02 -11.94
C VAL A 80 4.95 13.15 -13.41
N ALA A 81 4.96 12.03 -14.14
CA ALA A 81 4.45 11.98 -15.49
C ALA A 81 2.90 12.04 -15.50
N PRO A 82 2.27 12.39 -16.63
CA PRO A 82 0.82 12.44 -16.76
C PRO A 82 0.14 11.08 -16.54
N ASP A 83 -1.18 11.11 -16.51
CA ASP A 83 -1.96 9.91 -16.80
C ASP A 83 -2.06 9.75 -18.32
N TRP A 84 -1.52 8.66 -18.87
CA TRP A 84 -1.44 8.48 -20.31
C TRP A 84 -2.81 8.28 -20.96
N THR A 85 -3.78 7.74 -20.22
CA THR A 85 -5.17 7.63 -20.67
C THR A 85 -5.79 9.01 -20.83
N ALA A 86 -5.69 9.85 -19.80
CA ALA A 86 -6.27 11.20 -19.82
C ALA A 86 -5.57 12.13 -20.81
N ASP A 87 -4.23 12.09 -20.89
CA ASP A 87 -3.45 12.91 -21.81
C ASP A 87 -3.69 12.52 -23.28
N TRP A 88 -3.75 11.22 -23.60
CA TRP A 88 -4.08 10.75 -24.95
C TRP A 88 -5.48 11.20 -25.35
N LEU A 89 -6.47 10.98 -24.47
CA LEU A 89 -7.86 11.35 -24.72
C LEU A 89 -8.01 12.85 -25.01
N HIS A 90 -7.37 13.70 -24.22
CA HIS A 90 -7.44 15.14 -24.40
C HIS A 90 -6.79 15.60 -25.72
N ARG A 91 -5.60 15.06 -26.04
CA ARG A 91 -4.88 15.38 -27.29
C ARG A 91 -5.65 14.92 -28.53
N GLU A 92 -6.24 13.72 -28.48
CA GLU A 92 -7.08 13.22 -29.57
C GLU A 92 -8.32 14.12 -29.76
N SER A 93 -8.95 14.53 -28.65
CA SER A 93 -10.15 15.39 -28.68
C SER A 93 -9.88 16.78 -29.26
N THR A 94 -8.81 17.43 -28.81
CA THR A 94 -8.41 18.76 -29.30
C THR A 94 -7.95 18.72 -30.76
N PHE A 95 -7.22 17.68 -31.17
CA PHE A 95 -6.83 17.47 -32.58
C PHE A 95 -8.05 17.43 -33.51
N LEU A 96 -9.09 16.68 -33.12
CA LEU A 96 -10.32 16.56 -33.88
C LEU A 96 -11.09 17.88 -33.95
N LEU A 97 -11.23 18.58 -32.82
CA LEU A 97 -11.93 19.87 -32.76
C LEU A 97 -11.25 20.91 -33.64
N ASP A 98 -9.93 21.01 -33.58
CA ASP A 98 -9.18 21.93 -34.43
C ASP A 98 -9.25 21.52 -35.90
N GLY A 99 -9.26 20.22 -36.20
CA GLY A 99 -9.51 19.70 -37.54
C GLY A 99 -10.87 20.09 -38.09
N TYR A 100 -11.93 19.98 -37.27
CA TYR A 100 -13.28 20.41 -37.65
C TYR A 100 -13.35 21.93 -37.86
N ALA A 101 -12.75 22.71 -36.96
CA ALA A 101 -12.73 24.16 -37.06
C ALA A 101 -12.01 24.65 -38.33
N ARG A 102 -10.88 24.01 -38.69
CA ARG A 102 -10.16 24.30 -39.94
C ARG A 102 -10.97 23.94 -41.17
N ALA A 103 -11.72 22.84 -41.13
CA ALA A 103 -12.62 22.46 -42.23
C ALA A 103 -13.75 23.51 -42.43
N ASP A 104 -14.16 24.19 -41.37
CA ASP A 104 -15.14 25.27 -41.39
C ASP A 104 -14.51 26.66 -41.67
N GLY A 105 -13.21 26.71 -42.00
CA GLY A 105 -12.48 27.93 -42.38
C GLY A 105 -11.94 28.77 -41.21
N ALA A 106 -11.99 28.28 -39.98
CA ALA A 106 -11.38 28.92 -38.81
C ALA A 106 -9.92 28.47 -38.61
N LYS A 107 -9.19 29.16 -37.72
CA LYS A 107 -7.80 28.81 -37.41
C LYS A 107 -7.71 27.56 -36.54
N ASP A 108 -8.50 27.54 -35.48
CA ASP A 108 -8.59 26.51 -34.43
C ASP A 108 -9.95 26.60 -33.73
N HIS A 109 -10.28 25.59 -32.91
CA HIS A 109 -11.57 25.55 -32.20
C HIS A 109 -11.73 26.73 -31.22
N ALA A 110 -10.65 27.12 -30.55
CA ALA A 110 -10.63 28.23 -29.59
C ALA A 110 -10.97 29.59 -30.24
N SER A 111 -10.69 29.77 -31.54
CA SER A 111 -11.00 31.01 -32.28
C SER A 111 -12.47 31.17 -32.71
N LEU A 112 -13.28 30.12 -32.59
CA LEU A 112 -14.71 30.15 -32.94
C LEU A 112 -15.55 30.85 -31.87
N ASP A 113 -16.75 31.32 -32.26
CA ASP A 113 -17.77 31.75 -31.32
C ASP A 113 -18.35 30.55 -30.52
N THR A 114 -18.97 30.83 -29.36
CA THR A 114 -19.44 29.81 -28.42
C THR A 114 -20.46 28.85 -29.03
N GLU A 115 -21.34 29.31 -29.92
CA GLU A 115 -22.35 28.45 -30.53
C GLU A 115 -21.69 27.42 -31.46
N LYS A 116 -20.73 27.87 -32.29
CA LYS A 116 -19.95 26.97 -33.15
C LYS A 116 -19.06 26.03 -32.35
N GLN A 117 -18.42 26.52 -31.29
CA GLN A 117 -17.64 25.68 -30.39
C GLN A 117 -18.48 24.53 -29.82
N ALA A 118 -19.69 24.84 -29.33
CA ALA A 118 -20.62 23.85 -28.79
C ALA A 118 -21.09 22.85 -29.87
N ALA A 119 -21.37 23.32 -31.09
CA ALA A 119 -21.76 22.44 -32.20
C ALA A 119 -20.64 21.44 -32.56
N LEU A 120 -19.39 21.90 -32.62
CA LEU A 120 -18.24 21.02 -32.88
C LEU A 120 -17.95 20.08 -31.71
N GLN A 121 -18.15 20.51 -30.47
CA GLN A 121 -18.04 19.64 -29.29
C GLN A 121 -19.12 18.56 -29.29
N ALA A 122 -20.36 18.86 -29.67
CA ALA A 122 -21.41 17.85 -29.83
C ALA A 122 -21.04 16.81 -30.92
N ARG A 123 -20.43 17.26 -32.02
CA ARG A 123 -19.89 16.38 -33.07
C ARG A 123 -18.75 15.51 -32.55
N LEU A 124 -17.81 16.08 -31.79
CA LEU A 124 -16.72 15.36 -31.14
C LEU A 124 -17.28 14.28 -30.19
N LYS A 125 -18.18 14.66 -29.29
CA LYS A 125 -18.81 13.74 -28.33
C LYS A 125 -19.39 12.52 -29.05
N LYS A 126 -20.13 12.74 -30.14
CA LYS A 126 -20.66 11.65 -30.96
C LYS A 126 -19.54 10.77 -31.53
N ALA A 127 -18.47 11.36 -32.07
CA ALA A 127 -17.36 10.61 -32.67
C ALA A 127 -16.52 9.80 -31.65
N MET A 128 -16.35 10.33 -30.45
CA MET A 128 -15.53 9.69 -29.40
C MET A 128 -16.32 8.62 -28.65
N ARG A 129 -17.58 8.89 -28.29
CA ARG A 129 -18.40 8.00 -27.46
C ARG A 129 -19.05 6.85 -28.22
N THR A 130 -19.26 7.00 -29.53
CA THR A 130 -19.87 5.93 -30.33
C THR A 130 -18.98 4.70 -30.34
N ASN A 131 -19.53 3.57 -29.89
CA ASN A 131 -18.85 2.30 -29.89
C ASN A 131 -18.87 1.67 -31.28
N THR A 132 -17.70 1.62 -31.93
CA THR A 132 -17.50 1.03 -33.26
C THR A 132 -16.87 -0.36 -33.20
N TYR A 133 -16.85 -1.00 -32.03
CA TYR A 133 -16.41 -2.38 -31.88
C TYR A 133 -17.47 -3.36 -32.38
N ASP A 134 -17.11 -4.19 -33.35
CA ASP A 134 -17.93 -5.30 -33.81
C ASP A 134 -17.51 -6.59 -33.10
N ALA A 135 -18.34 -7.08 -32.17
CA ALA A 135 -18.09 -8.30 -31.42
C ALA A 135 -17.99 -9.57 -32.30
N ARG A 136 -18.54 -9.57 -33.53
CA ARG A 136 -18.45 -10.73 -34.42
C ARG A 136 -17.08 -10.86 -35.07
N THR A 137 -16.45 -9.74 -35.41
CA THR A 137 -15.15 -9.69 -36.10
C THR A 137 -13.99 -9.34 -35.17
N GLY A 138 -14.30 -8.80 -33.98
CA GLY A 138 -13.31 -8.26 -33.05
C GLY A 138 -12.69 -6.93 -33.49
N THR A 139 -13.26 -6.28 -34.51
CA THR A 139 -12.67 -5.09 -35.14
C THR A 139 -13.23 -3.80 -34.56
N VAL A 140 -12.37 -2.81 -34.33
CA VAL A 140 -12.77 -1.40 -34.13
C VAL A 140 -12.50 -0.61 -35.41
N THR A 141 -13.51 0.11 -35.90
CA THR A 141 -13.34 1.02 -37.05
C THR A 141 -13.22 2.47 -36.59
N LEU A 142 -12.14 3.15 -37.00
CA LEU A 142 -11.88 4.55 -36.72
C LEU A 142 -12.26 5.45 -37.91
N ALA A 143 -12.95 6.55 -37.61
CA ALA A 143 -13.21 7.60 -38.58
C ALA A 143 -11.88 8.23 -39.06
N PRO A 144 -11.80 8.78 -40.29
CA PRO A 144 -10.56 9.31 -40.86
C PRO A 144 -9.81 10.29 -39.94
N GLY A 145 -10.52 11.26 -39.35
CA GLY A 145 -9.90 12.21 -38.41
C GLY A 145 -9.34 11.56 -37.14
N ARG A 146 -9.95 10.49 -36.64
CA ARG A 146 -9.43 9.73 -35.47
C ARG A 146 -8.20 8.92 -35.83
N ALA A 147 -8.15 8.37 -37.05
CA ALA A 147 -6.97 7.68 -37.56
C ALA A 147 -5.77 8.63 -37.73
N GLU A 148 -6.01 9.88 -38.15
CA GLU A 148 -4.98 10.92 -38.20
C GLU A 148 -4.54 11.35 -36.79
N ALA A 149 -5.48 11.54 -35.86
CA ALA A 149 -5.18 11.86 -34.47
C ALA A 149 -4.34 10.76 -33.80
N TYR A 150 -4.64 9.49 -34.06
CA TYR A 150 -3.82 8.36 -33.61
C TYR A 150 -2.36 8.49 -34.06
N LYS A 151 -2.12 8.80 -35.34
CA LYS A 151 -0.76 8.98 -35.87
C LYS A 151 -0.04 10.18 -35.22
N ALA A 152 -0.75 11.28 -35.01
CA ALA A 152 -0.19 12.48 -34.36
C ALA A 152 0.20 12.20 -32.90
N ASN A 153 -0.69 11.58 -32.13
CA ASN A 153 -0.41 11.17 -30.75
C ASN A 153 0.74 10.16 -30.68
N SER A 154 0.75 9.16 -31.57
CA SER A 154 1.83 8.17 -31.64
C SER A 154 3.20 8.82 -31.87
N ALA A 155 3.28 9.84 -32.74
CA ALA A 155 4.51 10.59 -32.95
C ALA A 155 4.92 11.40 -31.72
N HIS A 156 3.96 12.02 -31.02
CA HIS A 156 4.20 12.77 -29.79
C HIS A 156 4.79 11.89 -28.68
N TYR A 157 4.20 10.73 -28.40
CA TYR A 157 4.72 9.83 -27.37
C TYR A 157 6.04 9.18 -27.78
N ALA A 158 6.21 8.82 -29.07
CA ALA A 158 7.48 8.33 -29.56
C ALA A 158 8.62 9.35 -29.33
N ASP A 159 8.36 10.64 -29.52
CA ASP A 159 9.32 11.71 -29.22
C ASP A 159 9.68 11.74 -27.72
N ILE A 160 8.69 11.72 -26.83
CA ILE A 160 8.89 11.72 -25.36
C ILE A 160 9.77 10.55 -24.92
N PHE A 161 9.46 9.33 -25.32
CA PHE A 161 10.18 8.13 -24.83
C PHE A 161 11.53 7.90 -25.52
N THR A 162 11.72 8.43 -26.73
CA THR A 162 13.00 8.35 -27.46
C THR A 162 13.97 9.44 -27.04
N HIS A 163 13.51 10.70 -26.99
CA HIS A 163 14.35 11.86 -26.70
C HIS A 163 14.40 12.22 -25.21
N GLY A 164 13.45 11.70 -24.41
CA GLY A 164 13.29 12.03 -23.00
C GLY A 164 12.41 13.25 -22.79
N HIS A 165 11.89 13.41 -21.58
CA HIS A 165 11.11 14.57 -21.17
C HIS A 165 11.37 14.89 -19.70
N GLU A 166 12.12 15.97 -19.46
CA GLU A 166 12.65 16.32 -18.13
C GLU A 166 11.54 16.54 -17.09
N GLN A 167 10.48 17.26 -17.45
CA GLN A 167 9.35 17.54 -16.56
C GLN A 167 8.52 16.28 -16.21
N TYR A 168 8.67 15.20 -16.98
CA TYR A 168 8.04 13.91 -16.70
C TYR A 168 9.00 12.92 -16.01
N ALA A 169 10.24 13.36 -15.73
CA ALA A 169 11.34 12.52 -15.28
C ALA A 169 11.57 11.28 -16.17
N ILE A 170 11.32 11.43 -17.48
CA ILE A 170 11.57 10.39 -18.48
C ILE A 170 12.98 10.59 -19.06
N ALA A 171 13.86 9.63 -18.79
CA ALA A 171 15.22 9.65 -19.30
C ALA A 171 15.26 9.45 -20.82
N LYS A 172 16.28 10.03 -21.47
CA LYS A 172 16.51 9.84 -22.91
C LYS A 172 16.72 8.36 -23.24
N GLY A 173 16.03 7.88 -24.28
CA GLY A 173 16.10 6.49 -24.73
C GLY A 173 15.51 5.51 -23.72
N ALA A 174 14.42 5.89 -23.05
CA ALA A 174 13.64 4.99 -22.21
C ALA A 174 13.09 3.82 -23.05
N VAL A 175 12.57 4.12 -24.25
CA VAL A 175 12.22 3.13 -25.28
C VAL A 175 13.01 3.44 -26.53
N LYS A 176 13.97 2.58 -26.88
CA LYS A 176 14.85 2.78 -28.06
C LYS A 176 14.34 2.06 -29.30
N ASP A 177 13.52 1.04 -29.10
CA ASP A 177 12.98 0.20 -30.16
C ASP A 177 11.70 0.84 -30.71
N HIS A 178 11.71 1.14 -32.00
CA HIS A 178 10.58 1.79 -32.66
C HIS A 178 9.34 0.88 -32.70
N GLU A 179 9.50 -0.42 -32.90
CA GLU A 179 8.38 -1.38 -32.91
C GLU A 179 7.75 -1.48 -31.52
N ALA A 180 8.57 -1.57 -30.47
CA ALA A 180 8.10 -1.57 -29.09
C ALA A 180 7.33 -0.28 -28.76
N MET A 181 7.82 0.87 -29.23
CA MET A 181 7.14 2.15 -29.04
C MET A 181 5.78 2.21 -29.77
N GLN A 182 5.69 1.70 -31.00
CA GLN A 182 4.41 1.63 -31.72
C GLN A 182 3.40 0.73 -30.99
N LYS A 183 3.83 -0.42 -30.48
CA LYS A 183 2.99 -1.30 -29.66
C LYS A 183 2.53 -0.61 -28.38
N MET A 184 3.43 0.11 -27.68
CA MET A 184 3.06 0.87 -26.49
C MET A 184 2.03 1.98 -26.79
N ASN A 185 2.13 2.65 -27.95
CA ASN A 185 1.11 3.60 -28.40
C ASN A 185 -0.26 2.93 -28.64
N ALA A 186 -0.28 1.72 -29.20
CA ALA A 186 -1.52 0.95 -29.35
C ALA A 186 -2.20 0.68 -28.00
N PHE A 187 -1.41 0.39 -26.96
CA PHE A 187 -1.92 0.22 -25.60
C PHE A 187 -2.45 1.53 -24.98
N PHE A 188 -1.72 2.64 -25.12
CA PHE A 188 -2.19 3.94 -24.63
C PHE A 188 -3.49 4.37 -25.32
N TRP A 189 -3.55 4.23 -26.65
CA TRP A 189 -4.79 4.44 -27.42
C TRP A 189 -5.93 3.57 -26.89
N TRP A 190 -5.71 2.27 -26.70
CA TRP A 190 -6.75 1.36 -26.21
C TRP A 190 -7.26 1.77 -24.84
N SER A 191 -6.38 2.20 -23.94
CA SER A 191 -6.76 2.68 -22.61
C SER A 191 -7.68 3.90 -22.68
N ALA A 192 -7.38 4.85 -23.59
CA ALA A 192 -8.17 6.07 -23.83
C ALA A 192 -9.47 5.80 -24.58
N TRP A 193 -9.45 4.86 -25.53
CA TRP A 193 -10.65 4.37 -26.21
C TRP A 193 -11.62 3.74 -25.21
N ALA A 194 -11.15 2.86 -24.32
CA ALA A 194 -11.98 2.27 -23.28
C ALA A 194 -12.57 3.34 -22.34
N ALA A 195 -11.80 4.40 -22.05
CA ALA A 195 -12.21 5.47 -21.15
C ALA A 195 -13.24 6.45 -21.72
N SER A 196 -13.39 6.50 -23.04
CA SER A 196 -14.25 7.46 -23.74
C SER A 196 -15.39 6.83 -24.55
N THR A 197 -15.35 5.52 -24.77
CA THR A 197 -16.35 4.79 -25.58
C THR A 197 -17.45 4.21 -24.71
N ASP A 198 -18.70 4.46 -25.08
CA ASP A 198 -19.88 3.96 -24.36
C ASP A 198 -19.97 2.43 -24.41
N ARG A 199 -20.40 1.83 -23.29
CA ARG A 199 -20.72 0.41 -23.23
C ARG A 199 -21.87 0.10 -24.20
N PRO A 200 -21.92 -1.10 -24.81
CA PRO A 200 -22.99 -1.45 -25.76
C PRO A 200 -24.41 -1.27 -25.22
N ASP A 201 -24.61 -1.52 -23.91
CA ASP A 201 -25.91 -1.51 -23.24
C ASP A 201 -26.15 -0.26 -22.37
N GLY A 202 -25.36 0.81 -22.54
CA GLY A 202 -25.43 1.98 -21.65
C GLY A 202 -24.93 3.28 -22.27
N SER A 203 -25.01 4.36 -21.49
CA SER A 203 -24.54 5.70 -21.87
C SER A 203 -23.26 6.13 -21.14
N GLU A 204 -22.68 5.22 -20.37
CA GLU A 204 -21.41 5.39 -19.67
C GLU A 204 -20.28 4.67 -20.40
N SER A 205 -19.06 5.20 -20.28
CA SER A 205 -17.88 4.53 -20.82
C SER A 205 -17.51 3.26 -20.04
N TYR A 206 -16.60 2.44 -20.56
CA TYR A 206 -16.17 1.21 -19.87
C TYR A 206 -15.56 1.48 -18.49
N THR A 207 -15.02 2.68 -18.26
CA THR A 207 -14.43 3.13 -16.98
C THR A 207 -15.40 4.00 -16.17
N ALA A 208 -16.71 3.88 -16.41
CA ALA A 208 -17.75 4.66 -15.73
C ALA A 208 -17.53 6.18 -15.84
N ASN A 209 -17.22 6.64 -17.06
CA ASN A 209 -16.94 8.03 -17.46
C ASN A 209 -15.65 8.65 -16.91
N TRP A 210 -14.79 7.89 -16.24
CA TRP A 210 -13.47 8.38 -15.87
C TRP A 210 -12.51 8.32 -17.08
N PRO A 211 -11.59 9.28 -17.29
CA PRO A 211 -11.29 10.45 -16.46
C PRO A 211 -12.22 11.62 -16.75
N HIS A 212 -12.25 12.62 -15.85
CA HIS A 212 -13.02 13.85 -16.07
C HIS A 212 -12.50 14.60 -17.31
N GLU A 213 -13.32 14.64 -18.36
CA GLU A 213 -13.03 15.29 -19.64
C GLU A 213 -14.33 15.91 -20.20
N PRO A 214 -14.55 17.22 -19.97
CA PRO A 214 -15.74 17.93 -20.42
C PRO A 214 -15.94 17.90 -21.95
N LEU A 215 -14.86 17.80 -22.75
CA LEU A 215 -14.98 17.80 -24.21
C LEU A 215 -15.81 16.62 -24.76
N VAL A 216 -15.76 15.48 -24.08
CA VAL A 216 -16.51 14.26 -24.44
C VAL A 216 -17.62 13.93 -23.44
N ASP A 217 -17.95 14.87 -22.54
CA ASP A 217 -18.95 14.73 -21.48
C ASP A 217 -18.68 13.52 -20.56
N ASN A 218 -17.40 13.31 -20.24
CA ASN A 218 -17.01 12.37 -19.21
C ASN A 218 -17.22 13.03 -17.85
N VAL A 219 -18.44 12.89 -17.33
CA VAL A 219 -18.90 13.42 -16.04
C VAL A 219 -19.37 12.28 -15.13
N PRO A 220 -19.42 12.48 -13.78
CA PRO A 220 -19.88 11.45 -12.86
C PRO A 220 -21.25 10.89 -13.24
N THR A 221 -21.37 9.56 -13.25
CA THR A 221 -22.64 8.89 -13.51
C THR A 221 -23.62 9.05 -12.35
N THR A 222 -24.91 8.81 -12.60
CA THR A 222 -25.94 8.81 -11.54
C THR A 222 -25.58 7.83 -10.40
N THR A 223 -25.07 6.64 -10.76
CA THR A 223 -24.61 5.63 -9.79
C THR A 223 -23.50 6.18 -8.90
N ASN A 224 -22.51 6.87 -9.50
CA ASN A 224 -21.40 7.47 -8.78
C ASN A 224 -21.90 8.44 -7.69
N VAL A 225 -22.79 9.36 -8.04
CA VAL A 225 -23.35 10.35 -7.10
C VAL A 225 -24.18 9.68 -6.01
N LEU A 226 -25.11 8.78 -6.40
CA LEU A 226 -26.01 8.12 -5.46
C LEU A 226 -25.26 7.30 -4.40
N TRP A 227 -24.33 6.46 -4.83
CA TRP A 227 -23.59 5.57 -3.91
C TRP A 227 -22.55 6.31 -3.08
N SER A 228 -22.13 7.49 -3.50
CA SER A 228 -21.40 8.41 -2.62
C SER A 228 -22.28 8.89 -1.47
N ILE A 229 -23.50 9.34 -1.73
CA ILE A 229 -24.42 9.79 -0.66
C ILE A 229 -24.75 8.63 0.29
N VAL A 230 -25.04 7.44 -0.26
CA VAL A 230 -25.34 6.25 0.54
C VAL A 230 -24.14 5.86 1.41
N SER A 231 -22.91 5.91 0.89
CA SER A 231 -21.72 5.57 1.66
C SER A 231 -21.50 6.51 2.86
N PHE A 232 -21.76 7.81 2.72
CA PHE A 232 -21.76 8.76 3.84
C PHE A 232 -22.82 8.40 4.90
N ILE A 233 -24.03 8.05 4.49
CA ILE A 233 -25.10 7.65 5.41
C ILE A 233 -24.71 6.38 6.18
N LEU A 234 -24.14 5.39 5.48
CA LEU A 234 -23.66 4.14 6.09
C LEU A 234 -22.50 4.39 7.06
N LEU A 235 -21.55 5.27 6.73
CA LEU A 235 -20.47 5.66 7.62
C LEU A 235 -21.02 6.28 8.91
N LEU A 236 -21.86 7.31 8.80
CA LEU A 236 -22.40 8.02 9.97
C LEU A 236 -23.29 7.10 10.82
N GLY A 237 -24.14 6.29 10.17
CA GLY A 237 -24.97 5.29 10.84
C GLY A 237 -24.14 4.21 11.53
N GLY A 238 -23.05 3.76 10.89
CA GLY A 238 -22.10 2.79 11.46
C GLY A 238 -21.37 3.34 12.68
N ILE A 239 -20.86 4.57 12.60
CA ILE A 239 -20.22 5.26 13.74
C ILE A 239 -21.21 5.41 14.89
N ALA A 240 -22.41 5.93 14.62
CA ALA A 240 -23.45 6.12 15.64
C ALA A 240 -23.84 4.78 16.30
N GLY A 241 -24.03 3.73 15.49
CA GLY A 241 -24.34 2.39 15.97
C GLY A 241 -23.23 1.79 16.84
N MET A 242 -21.96 1.97 16.46
CA MET A 242 -20.83 1.50 17.25
C MET A 242 -20.65 2.27 18.56
N VAL A 243 -20.81 3.60 18.55
CA VAL A 243 -20.80 4.41 19.78
C VAL A 243 -21.92 4.00 20.72
N TRP A 244 -23.13 3.80 20.18
CA TRP A 244 -24.27 3.31 20.95
C TRP A 244 -23.99 1.94 21.57
N TYR A 245 -23.49 0.99 20.78
CA TYR A 245 -23.13 -0.34 21.25
C TYR A 245 -22.06 -0.31 22.35
N HIS A 246 -21.02 0.50 22.19
CA HIS A 246 -19.93 0.61 23.16
C HIS A 246 -20.40 1.22 24.48
N ASN A 247 -21.30 2.21 24.45
CA ASN A 247 -21.86 2.81 25.66
C ASN A 247 -22.87 1.93 26.39
N MET A 248 -23.45 0.92 25.72
CA MET A 248 -24.34 -0.06 26.36
C MET A 248 -23.57 -1.24 26.98
N SER A 249 -22.29 -1.42 26.62
CA SER A 249 -21.46 -2.49 27.17
C SER A 249 -20.69 -1.99 28.39
N ASP A 250 -20.98 -2.56 29.57
CA ASP A 250 -20.20 -2.38 30.80
C ASP A 250 -18.84 -3.10 30.69
N GLU A 251 -17.91 -2.61 29.86
CA GLU A 251 -16.55 -3.17 29.75
C GLU A 251 -15.47 -2.20 30.25
N ASP A 252 -15.64 -1.71 31.47
CA ASP A 252 -14.53 -1.16 32.25
C ASP A 252 -13.85 -2.29 33.04
N GLU A 253 -12.78 -2.88 32.49
CA GLU A 253 -11.87 -3.73 33.27
C GLU A 253 -10.41 -3.62 32.76
N VAL A 254 -9.85 -2.40 32.82
CA VAL A 254 -8.39 -2.29 33.02
C VAL A 254 -8.12 -2.90 34.39
N THR A 255 -7.20 -3.86 34.49
CA THR A 255 -6.91 -4.49 35.78
C THR A 255 -6.23 -3.49 36.70
N ASP A 256 -6.81 -3.23 37.87
CA ASP A 256 -6.19 -2.43 38.94
C ASP A 256 -4.95 -3.12 39.57
N GLU A 257 -4.65 -4.36 39.17
CA GLU A 257 -3.56 -5.19 39.72
C GLU A 257 -2.49 -5.53 38.66
N ALA A 258 -1.75 -4.53 38.16
CA ALA A 258 -0.56 -4.82 37.36
C ALA A 258 0.54 -5.47 38.22
N PRO A 259 1.33 -6.41 37.67
CA PRO A 259 2.39 -7.06 38.42
C PRO A 259 3.48 -6.05 38.84
N ALA A 260 4.01 -6.22 40.06
CA ALA A 260 5.04 -5.35 40.62
C ALA A 260 6.39 -5.42 39.86
N ASN A 261 6.67 -6.56 39.20
CA ASN A 261 7.89 -6.81 38.42
C ASN A 261 7.54 -7.19 36.98
N ASP A 262 8.47 -6.93 36.05
CA ASP A 262 8.35 -7.32 34.64
C ASP A 262 8.25 -8.85 34.49
N PRO A 263 7.15 -9.39 33.92
CA PRO A 263 6.98 -10.82 33.71
C PRO A 263 7.99 -11.47 32.75
N LEU A 264 8.74 -10.67 31.98
CA LEU A 264 9.77 -11.14 31.04
C LEU A 264 11.19 -11.05 31.63
N LEU A 265 11.35 -10.41 32.79
CA LEU A 265 12.62 -10.31 33.49
C LEU A 265 13.04 -11.71 33.99
N GLY A 266 14.15 -12.23 33.45
CA GLY A 266 14.68 -13.56 33.75
C GLY A 266 14.49 -14.62 32.66
N TYR A 267 13.76 -14.32 31.59
CA TYR A 267 13.64 -15.24 30.45
C TYR A 267 14.94 -15.34 29.65
N GLN A 268 15.50 -16.54 29.53
CA GLN A 268 16.65 -16.78 28.66
C GLN A 268 16.21 -17.00 27.22
N ALA A 269 16.53 -16.05 26.35
CA ALA A 269 16.22 -16.14 24.92
C ALA A 269 16.84 -17.40 24.28
N THR A 270 16.01 -18.12 23.52
CA THR A 270 16.41 -19.34 22.81
C THR A 270 17.36 -19.05 21.64
N PRO A 271 18.06 -20.06 21.08
CA PRO A 271 18.93 -19.86 19.94
C PRO A 271 18.24 -19.28 18.69
N SER A 272 16.98 -19.64 18.42
CA SER A 272 16.21 -19.06 17.30
C SER A 272 15.79 -17.62 17.56
N GLN A 273 15.41 -17.27 18.79
CA GLN A 273 15.11 -15.88 19.17
C GLN A 273 16.34 -14.98 19.04
N LYS A 274 17.50 -15.44 19.49
CA LYS A 274 18.76 -14.70 19.27
C LYS A 274 19.07 -14.53 17.78
N ALA A 275 18.69 -15.49 16.95
CA ALA A 275 18.88 -15.42 15.50
C ALA A 275 17.93 -14.43 14.79
N THR A 276 16.86 -13.94 15.43
CA THR A 276 16.02 -12.88 14.84
C THR A 276 16.66 -11.50 14.95
N LEU A 277 17.66 -11.32 15.83
CA LEU A 277 18.33 -10.03 16.02
C LEU A 277 18.88 -9.44 14.71
N LYS A 278 19.50 -10.27 13.86
CA LYS A 278 20.00 -9.85 12.54
C LYS A 278 18.91 -9.36 11.59
N TYR A 279 17.67 -9.83 11.72
CA TYR A 279 16.56 -9.33 10.91
C TYR A 279 16.27 -7.86 11.23
N PHE A 280 16.23 -7.50 12.52
CA PHE A 280 15.96 -6.13 12.94
C PHE A 280 17.04 -5.14 12.47
N PHE A 281 18.31 -5.56 12.39
CA PHE A 281 19.36 -4.76 11.79
C PHE A 281 19.19 -4.57 10.28
N VAL A 282 18.85 -5.64 9.55
CA VAL A 282 18.54 -5.56 8.12
C VAL A 282 17.33 -4.67 7.87
N VAL A 283 16.28 -4.79 8.69
CA VAL A 283 15.10 -3.91 8.65
C VAL A 283 15.49 -2.44 8.77
N GLY A 284 16.34 -2.10 9.74
CA GLY A 284 16.85 -0.72 9.87
C GLY A 284 17.61 -0.25 8.62
N GLY A 285 18.44 -1.11 8.03
CA GLY A 285 19.16 -0.81 6.78
C GLY A 285 18.23 -0.61 5.58
N LEU A 286 17.25 -1.50 5.39
CA LEU A 286 16.24 -1.40 4.32
C LEU A 286 15.37 -0.16 4.49
N PHE A 287 15.02 0.19 5.73
CA PHE A 287 14.25 1.40 6.02
C PHE A 287 15.02 2.67 5.63
N VAL A 288 16.31 2.77 5.98
CA VAL A 288 17.15 3.91 5.56
C VAL A 288 17.30 3.97 4.04
N LEU A 289 17.51 2.81 3.39
CA LEU A 289 17.59 2.73 1.92
C LEU A 289 16.28 3.19 1.26
N GLN A 290 15.14 2.77 1.80
CA GLN A 290 13.81 3.16 1.33
C GLN A 290 13.58 4.67 1.42
N ILE A 291 14.02 5.31 2.51
CA ILE A 291 13.98 6.77 2.66
C ILE A 291 14.88 7.44 1.63
N ALA A 292 16.10 6.94 1.41
CA ALA A 292 17.00 7.49 0.40
C ALA A 292 16.38 7.45 -1.00
N MET A 293 15.70 6.34 -1.35
CA MET A 293 14.94 6.24 -2.61
C MET A 293 13.76 7.20 -2.64
N GLY A 294 13.08 7.41 -1.50
CA GLY A 294 11.98 8.38 -1.40
C GLY A 294 12.44 9.83 -1.63
N ILE A 295 13.55 10.22 -1.03
CA ILE A 295 14.17 11.54 -1.23
C ILE A 295 14.53 11.73 -2.70
N LEU A 296 15.19 10.74 -3.31
CA LEU A 296 15.57 10.81 -4.72
C LEU A 296 14.35 10.88 -5.64
N SER A 297 13.30 10.09 -5.37
CA SER A 297 12.04 10.13 -6.12
C SER A 297 11.33 11.48 -6.00
N ALA A 298 11.31 12.09 -4.81
CA ALA A 298 10.76 13.43 -4.61
C ALA A 298 11.55 14.50 -5.37
N HIS A 299 12.89 14.36 -5.40
CA HIS A 299 13.79 15.31 -6.08
C HIS A 299 13.60 15.31 -7.60
N TYR A 300 13.33 14.15 -8.21
CA TYR A 300 12.91 14.05 -9.62
C TYR A 300 11.68 14.89 -9.94
N GLY A 301 10.75 15.02 -8.99
CA GLY A 301 9.57 15.86 -9.11
C GLY A 301 9.87 17.36 -9.09
N VAL A 302 11.13 17.78 -8.93
CA VAL A 302 11.54 19.19 -8.82
C VAL A 302 12.60 19.54 -9.86
N GLU A 303 13.70 18.80 -9.91
CA GLU A 303 14.82 19.05 -10.84
C GLU A 303 14.80 18.13 -12.08
N GLY A 304 13.76 17.31 -12.24
CA GLY A 304 13.70 16.36 -13.34
C GLY A 304 14.85 15.36 -13.29
N GLY A 305 15.56 15.16 -14.39
CA GLY A 305 16.59 14.11 -14.54
C GLY A 305 17.85 14.24 -13.66
N ALA A 306 18.02 15.34 -12.93
CA ALA A 306 19.23 15.65 -12.17
C ALA A 306 19.03 15.64 -10.65
N LEU A 307 20.10 15.35 -9.92
CA LEU A 307 20.22 15.53 -8.47
C LEU A 307 21.30 16.60 -8.21
N TYR A 308 20.88 17.83 -7.93
CA TYR A 308 21.76 18.99 -7.75
C TYR A 308 22.73 19.17 -8.92
N GLY A 309 22.22 19.02 -10.15
CA GLY A 309 22.99 19.10 -11.40
C GLY A 309 23.71 17.81 -11.82
N ILE A 310 23.68 16.74 -11.00
CA ILE A 310 24.25 15.44 -11.36
C ILE A 310 23.21 14.63 -12.13
N PRO A 311 23.45 14.19 -13.39
CA PRO A 311 22.49 13.44 -14.21
C PRO A 311 22.40 11.97 -13.75
N ILE A 312 21.74 11.77 -12.62
CA ILE A 312 21.61 10.47 -11.95
C ILE A 312 20.61 9.54 -12.66
N ASP A 313 19.70 10.11 -13.46
CA ASP A 313 18.76 9.38 -14.33
C ASP A 313 19.42 8.39 -15.28
N ARG A 314 20.67 8.66 -15.66
CA ARG A 314 21.49 7.77 -16.49
C ARG A 314 21.83 6.45 -15.82
N ILE A 315 21.72 6.37 -14.50
CA ILE A 315 22.02 5.16 -13.71
C ILE A 315 20.76 4.69 -12.98
N LEU A 316 20.09 5.60 -12.27
CA LEU A 316 18.91 5.32 -11.45
C LEU A 316 17.74 6.19 -11.92
N PRO A 317 17.11 5.89 -13.07
CA PRO A 317 15.99 6.67 -13.56
C PRO A 317 14.81 6.63 -12.58
N TYR A 318 13.95 7.65 -12.62
CA TYR A 318 12.82 7.79 -11.71
C TYR A 318 12.01 6.50 -11.50
N PRO A 319 11.66 5.71 -12.54
CA PRO A 319 10.88 4.49 -12.35
C PRO A 319 11.59 3.46 -11.47
N VAL A 320 12.91 3.28 -11.60
CA VAL A 320 13.69 2.37 -10.72
C VAL A 320 13.62 2.85 -9.27
N VAL A 321 13.84 4.14 -9.06
CA VAL A 321 13.89 4.72 -7.71
C VAL A 321 12.52 4.61 -7.04
N ARG A 322 11.43 4.89 -7.77
CA ARG A 322 10.07 4.74 -7.26
C ARG A 322 9.74 3.27 -6.99
N THR A 323 10.07 2.35 -7.91
CA THR A 323 9.90 0.90 -7.72
C THR A 323 10.56 0.45 -6.42
N TRP A 324 11.82 0.81 -6.21
CA TRP A 324 12.54 0.44 -4.99
C TRP A 324 11.95 1.09 -3.74
N HIS A 325 11.51 2.35 -3.83
CA HIS A 325 10.84 3.03 -2.71
C HIS A 325 9.53 2.34 -2.29
N THR A 326 8.65 2.02 -3.24
CA THR A 326 7.35 1.38 -2.95
C THR A 326 7.53 -0.06 -2.52
N GLN A 327 8.41 -0.82 -3.18
CA GLN A 327 8.70 -2.20 -2.84
C GLN A 327 9.34 -2.34 -1.46
N LEU A 328 10.39 -1.57 -1.17
CA LEU A 328 11.01 -1.60 0.15
C LEU A 328 10.04 -1.13 1.23
N GLY A 329 9.15 -0.19 0.90
CA GLY A 329 8.07 0.27 1.80
C GLY A 329 7.19 -0.86 2.33
N ILE A 330 7.04 -1.96 1.58
CA ILE A 330 6.34 -3.17 2.02
C ILE A 330 7.33 -4.14 2.68
N LEU A 331 8.48 -4.40 2.04
CA LEU A 331 9.36 -5.50 2.42
C LEU A 331 10.03 -5.30 3.79
N TRP A 332 10.45 -4.09 4.16
CA TRP A 332 11.05 -3.89 5.48
C TRP A 332 10.01 -4.02 6.59
N ILE A 333 8.78 -3.52 6.36
CA ILE A 333 7.66 -3.62 7.30
C ILE A 333 7.34 -5.10 7.49
N ALA A 334 7.06 -5.84 6.42
CA ALA A 334 6.79 -7.27 6.50
C ALA A 334 7.92 -8.03 7.21
N THR A 335 9.19 -7.74 6.89
CA THR A 335 10.35 -8.40 7.51
C THR A 335 10.42 -8.15 9.02
N ALA A 336 10.12 -6.94 9.50
CA ALA A 336 10.09 -6.62 10.93
C ALA A 336 9.04 -7.46 11.67
N TRP A 337 7.91 -7.70 11.02
CA TRP A 337 6.78 -8.45 11.59
C TRP A 337 7.05 -9.96 11.56
N LEU A 338 7.60 -10.46 10.45
CA LEU A 338 8.06 -11.85 10.34
C LEU A 338 9.08 -12.16 11.45
N ALA A 339 10.06 -11.27 11.66
CA ALA A 339 11.07 -11.39 12.71
C ALA A 339 10.45 -11.37 14.12
N THR A 340 9.47 -10.50 14.35
CA THR A 340 8.71 -10.43 15.60
C THR A 340 7.94 -11.72 15.85
N GLY A 341 7.26 -12.25 14.84
CA GLY A 341 6.57 -13.54 14.94
C GLY A 341 7.52 -14.67 15.30
N LEU A 342 8.67 -14.77 14.61
CA LEU A 342 9.68 -15.80 14.89
C LEU A 342 10.27 -15.67 16.29
N TYR A 343 10.37 -14.45 16.81
CA TYR A 343 10.79 -14.19 18.18
C TYR A 343 9.72 -14.65 19.20
N VAL A 344 8.45 -14.36 18.93
CA VAL A 344 7.33 -14.72 19.80
C VAL A 344 7.09 -16.23 19.82
N ALA A 345 7.24 -16.93 18.68
CA ALA A 345 6.81 -18.32 18.53
C ALA A 345 7.40 -19.32 19.56
N PRO A 346 8.72 -19.36 19.85
CA PRO A 346 9.28 -20.25 20.88
C PRO A 346 8.83 -19.89 22.29
N ALA A 347 8.67 -18.60 22.58
CA ALA A 347 8.23 -18.14 23.88
C ALA A 347 6.77 -18.51 24.16
N VAL A 348 5.90 -18.53 23.14
CA VAL A 348 4.54 -19.09 23.24
C VAL A 348 4.57 -20.62 23.35
N GLY A 349 5.38 -21.26 22.51
CA GLY A 349 5.52 -22.71 22.45
C GLY A 349 6.06 -23.35 23.71
N GLY A 350 6.84 -22.60 24.48
CA GLY A 350 7.50 -23.06 25.70
C GLY A 350 8.65 -24.04 25.47
N ARG A 351 9.13 -24.13 24.23
CA ARG A 351 10.26 -25.00 23.83
C ARG A 351 10.87 -24.50 22.54
N GLU A 352 12.17 -24.67 22.39
CA GLU A 352 12.88 -24.50 21.12
C GLU A 352 12.72 -25.78 20.28
N PRO A 353 11.99 -25.77 19.15
CA PRO A 353 11.82 -26.98 18.37
C PRO A 353 13.09 -27.25 17.51
N ARG A 354 13.39 -28.52 17.24
CA ARG A 354 14.65 -28.95 16.58
C ARG A 354 14.91 -28.21 15.26
N LEU A 355 16.13 -27.75 15.00
CA LEU A 355 16.49 -27.00 13.78
C LEU A 355 15.76 -25.65 13.58
N GLN A 356 15.09 -25.07 14.60
CA GLN A 356 14.42 -23.75 14.46
C GLN A 356 15.41 -22.64 14.08
N LYS A 357 16.56 -22.54 14.75
CA LYS A 357 17.62 -21.60 14.37
C LYS A 357 18.07 -21.75 12.91
N LEU A 358 18.19 -23.00 12.41
CA LEU A 358 18.56 -23.25 11.01
C LEU A 358 17.49 -22.71 10.07
N GLY A 359 16.21 -23.04 10.31
CA GLY A 359 15.10 -22.51 9.51
C GLY A 359 15.04 -20.99 9.51
N VAL A 360 15.22 -20.35 10.66
CA VAL A 360 15.30 -18.88 10.78
C VAL A 360 16.48 -18.31 9.97
N ASN A 361 17.61 -19.02 9.89
CA ASN A 361 18.75 -18.60 9.08
C ASN A 361 18.55 -18.81 7.58
N VAL A 362 17.91 -19.90 7.17
CA VAL A 362 17.58 -20.17 5.77
C VAL A 362 16.59 -19.12 5.26
N LEU A 363 15.52 -18.86 6.01
CA LEU A 363 14.55 -17.82 5.68
C LEU A 363 15.21 -16.43 5.54
N PHE A 364 16.17 -16.12 6.42
CA PHE A 364 16.87 -14.84 6.39
C PHE A 364 17.59 -14.63 5.06
N TRP A 365 18.39 -15.60 4.63
CA TRP A 365 19.13 -15.51 3.39
C TRP A 365 18.23 -15.60 2.16
N ALA A 366 17.13 -16.36 2.23
CA ALA A 366 16.12 -16.39 1.18
C ALA A 366 15.49 -15.00 0.96
N LEU A 367 15.13 -14.29 2.04
CA LEU A 367 14.59 -12.93 1.93
C LEU A 367 15.62 -11.95 1.33
N ILE A 368 16.88 -12.01 1.77
CA ILE A 368 17.95 -11.18 1.18
C ILE A 368 18.10 -11.45 -0.32
N LEU A 369 18.11 -12.72 -0.72
CA LEU A 369 18.21 -13.11 -2.13
C LEU A 369 17.04 -12.57 -2.94
N VAL A 370 15.81 -12.68 -2.43
CA VAL A 370 14.60 -12.17 -3.10
C VAL A 370 14.66 -10.65 -3.24
N VAL A 371 14.98 -9.92 -2.16
CA VAL A 371 15.04 -8.45 -2.16
C VAL A 371 16.10 -7.93 -3.14
N LEU A 372 17.34 -8.42 -3.03
CA LEU A 372 18.43 -7.93 -3.88
C LEU A 372 18.28 -8.42 -5.33
N GLY A 373 17.77 -9.64 -5.50
CA GLY A 373 17.49 -10.22 -6.81
C GLY A 373 16.39 -9.46 -7.56
N SER A 374 15.27 -9.14 -6.90
CA SER A 374 14.19 -8.36 -7.52
C SER A 374 14.65 -6.96 -7.88
N MET A 375 15.35 -6.27 -6.97
CA MET A 375 15.88 -4.94 -7.23
C MET A 375 16.83 -4.90 -8.44
N ALA A 376 17.73 -5.88 -8.54
CA ALA A 376 18.63 -6.00 -9.69
C ALA A 376 17.85 -6.31 -10.99
N GLY A 377 16.86 -7.19 -10.91
CA GLY A 377 15.97 -7.53 -12.01
C GLY A 377 15.20 -6.33 -12.56
N GLU A 378 14.53 -5.59 -11.68
CA GLU A 378 13.78 -4.36 -11.98
C GLU A 378 14.69 -3.34 -12.67
N TRP A 379 15.89 -3.12 -12.14
CA TRP A 379 16.86 -2.20 -12.74
C TRP A 379 17.28 -2.63 -14.14
N LEU A 380 17.58 -3.92 -14.35
CA LEU A 380 17.94 -4.43 -15.68
C LEU A 380 16.78 -4.33 -16.68
N SER A 381 15.55 -4.59 -16.23
CA SER A 381 14.35 -4.50 -17.07
C SER A 381 14.06 -3.06 -17.50
N ILE A 382 13.96 -2.14 -16.54
CA ILE A 382 13.60 -0.74 -16.79
C ILE A 382 14.63 -0.04 -17.67
N ARG A 383 15.90 -0.47 -17.61
CA ARG A 383 16.98 0.02 -18.49
C ARG A 383 16.93 -0.56 -19.91
N GLY A 384 15.99 -1.46 -20.20
CA GLY A 384 15.85 -2.15 -21.47
C GLY A 384 16.86 -3.30 -21.68
N SER A 385 17.66 -3.67 -20.67
CA SER A 385 18.72 -4.68 -20.81
C SER A 385 18.18 -6.10 -20.95
N LEU A 386 16.94 -6.37 -20.50
CA LEU A 386 16.25 -7.65 -20.66
C LEU A 386 15.33 -7.70 -21.90
N GLY A 387 15.36 -6.66 -22.74
CA GLY A 387 14.41 -6.44 -23.83
C GLY A 387 13.06 -5.93 -23.35
N TYR A 388 12.27 -5.38 -24.28
CA TYR A 388 10.95 -4.80 -24.00
C TYR A 388 9.84 -5.85 -24.15
N GLY A 389 9.01 -6.01 -23.11
CA GLY A 389 7.86 -6.94 -23.11
C GLY A 389 8.21 -8.42 -23.31
N THR A 390 9.44 -8.84 -22.98
CA THR A 390 9.90 -10.22 -23.18
C THR A 390 9.52 -11.12 -22.00
N GLU A 391 9.43 -12.42 -22.24
CA GLU A 391 9.30 -13.42 -21.16
C GLU A 391 10.42 -13.29 -20.10
N LEU A 392 11.63 -12.92 -20.52
CA LEU A 392 12.75 -12.71 -19.61
C LEU A 392 12.47 -11.54 -18.65
N SER A 393 11.92 -10.42 -19.16
CA SER A 393 11.52 -9.28 -18.35
C SER A 393 10.40 -9.63 -17.37
N TRP A 394 9.44 -10.48 -17.78
CA TRP A 394 8.35 -10.94 -16.92
C TRP A 394 8.82 -11.88 -15.79
N TRP A 395 9.78 -12.76 -16.06
CA TRP A 395 10.25 -13.75 -15.09
C TRP A 395 11.29 -13.20 -14.11
N LEU A 396 12.23 -12.38 -14.59
CA LEU A 396 13.37 -11.90 -13.80
C LEU A 396 13.43 -10.39 -13.63
N GLY A 397 12.70 -9.62 -14.44
CA GLY A 397 12.73 -8.17 -14.49
C GLY A 397 11.71 -7.51 -13.55
N THR A 398 10.65 -6.95 -14.14
CA THR A 398 9.52 -6.35 -13.41
C THR A 398 8.18 -6.74 -14.03
N THR A 399 7.13 -6.78 -13.21
CA THR A 399 5.74 -6.88 -13.70
C THR A 399 5.17 -5.54 -14.17
N GLY A 400 5.81 -4.41 -13.80
CA GLY A 400 5.33 -3.06 -14.07
C GLY A 400 4.06 -2.65 -13.30
N MET A 401 3.57 -3.47 -12.38
CA MET A 401 2.40 -3.17 -11.56
C MET A 401 2.86 -2.70 -10.18
N GLU A 402 2.51 -1.48 -9.78
CA GLU A 402 3.02 -0.91 -8.54
C GLU A 402 2.64 -1.76 -7.33
N TYR A 403 3.56 -1.86 -6.37
CA TYR A 403 3.51 -2.73 -5.17
C TYR A 403 3.72 -4.23 -5.45
N LEU A 404 3.57 -4.68 -6.69
CA LEU A 404 3.87 -6.04 -7.14
C LEU A 404 4.94 -6.06 -8.24
N ASP A 405 5.81 -5.05 -8.22
CA ASP A 405 6.83 -4.80 -9.25
C ASP A 405 7.81 -5.97 -9.41
N LEU A 406 8.13 -6.70 -8.34
CA LEU A 406 9.00 -7.87 -8.41
C LEU A 406 8.47 -8.91 -9.42
N ALA A 407 9.33 -9.33 -10.34
CA ALA A 407 8.99 -10.30 -11.37
C ALA A 407 8.60 -11.70 -10.83
N ARG A 408 8.05 -12.54 -11.72
CA ARG A 408 7.41 -13.82 -11.33
C ARG A 408 8.31 -14.75 -10.52
N ALA A 409 9.59 -14.88 -10.87
CA ALA A 409 10.51 -15.76 -10.15
C ALA A 409 10.71 -15.29 -8.69
N TRP A 410 10.82 -13.98 -8.49
CA TRP A 410 10.96 -13.37 -7.16
C TRP A 410 9.66 -13.48 -6.35
N GLN A 411 8.49 -13.40 -7.01
CA GLN A 411 7.20 -13.62 -6.34
C GLN A 411 7.06 -15.07 -5.85
N ILE A 412 7.48 -16.04 -6.66
CA ILE A 412 7.54 -17.45 -6.24
C ILE A 412 8.50 -17.62 -5.05
N GLY A 413 9.69 -17.00 -5.12
CA GLY A 413 10.66 -17.01 -4.02
C GLY A 413 10.08 -16.43 -2.73
N LEU A 414 9.40 -15.29 -2.82
CA LEU A 414 8.72 -14.66 -1.69
C LEU A 414 7.61 -15.55 -1.12
N PHE A 415 6.77 -16.14 -1.99
CA PHE A 415 5.69 -17.04 -1.58
C PHE A 415 6.22 -18.28 -0.84
N ILE A 416 7.28 -18.91 -1.35
CA ILE A 416 7.96 -20.02 -0.68
C ILE A 416 8.52 -19.55 0.67
N GLY A 417 9.14 -18.38 0.73
CA GLY A 417 9.64 -17.76 1.95
C GLY A 417 8.54 -17.54 3.01
N LEU A 418 7.37 -17.04 2.60
CA LEU A 418 6.22 -16.84 3.47
C LEU A 418 5.66 -18.16 4.02
N PHE A 419 5.59 -19.21 3.20
CA PHE A 419 5.17 -20.54 3.67
C PHE A 419 6.22 -21.19 4.59
N LEU A 420 7.51 -21.00 4.31
CA LEU A 420 8.58 -21.40 5.22
C LEU A 420 8.45 -20.68 6.56
N TRP A 421 8.19 -19.36 6.55
CA TRP A 421 7.93 -18.60 7.75
C TRP A 421 6.71 -19.12 8.51
N PHE A 422 5.58 -19.34 7.84
CA PHE A 422 4.38 -19.90 8.46
C PHE A 422 4.66 -21.27 9.09
N PHE A 423 5.39 -22.14 8.41
CA PHE A 423 5.81 -23.43 8.94
C PHE A 423 6.61 -23.28 10.24
N LEU A 424 7.56 -22.34 10.30
CA LEU A 424 8.35 -22.05 11.50
C LEU A 424 7.50 -21.49 12.65
N MET A 425 6.53 -20.64 12.34
CA MET A 425 5.54 -20.10 13.30
C MET A 425 4.67 -21.21 13.87
N ALA A 426 4.01 -21.97 12.99
CA ALA A 426 3.14 -23.08 13.36
C ALA A 426 3.87 -24.08 14.24
N ARG A 427 5.08 -24.49 13.84
CA ARG A 427 5.89 -25.44 14.61
C ARG A 427 6.33 -24.92 15.97
N GLY A 428 6.64 -23.62 16.07
CA GLY A 428 6.96 -22.97 17.35
C GLY A 428 5.76 -22.92 18.29
N MET A 429 4.57 -22.59 17.78
CA MET A 429 3.40 -22.32 18.60
C MET A 429 2.48 -23.55 18.83
N TRP A 430 2.58 -24.59 18.00
CA TRP A 430 1.74 -25.80 18.09
C TRP A 430 1.69 -26.45 19.49
N PRO A 431 2.81 -26.54 20.24
CA PRO A 431 2.78 -27.11 21.59
C PRO A 431 1.83 -26.38 22.54
N ALA A 432 1.67 -25.06 22.36
CA ALA A 432 0.76 -24.25 23.17
C ALA A 432 -0.71 -24.62 22.93
N LEU A 433 -1.09 -24.91 21.67
CA LEU A 433 -2.43 -25.39 21.33
C LEU A 433 -2.71 -26.77 21.92
N GLY A 434 -1.74 -27.68 21.87
CA GLY A 434 -1.83 -29.02 22.45
C GLY A 434 -2.06 -28.97 23.96
N ARG A 435 -1.30 -28.14 24.68
CA ARG A 435 -1.46 -27.94 26.13
C ARG A 435 -2.80 -27.27 26.48
N ALA A 436 -3.22 -26.26 25.72
CA ALA A 436 -4.51 -25.60 25.93
C ALA A 436 -5.72 -26.55 25.73
N LYS A 437 -5.60 -27.55 24.84
CA LYS A 437 -6.63 -28.59 24.65
C LYS A 437 -6.71 -29.55 25.85
N ALA A 438 -5.59 -29.81 26.52
CA ALA A 438 -5.50 -30.81 27.59
C ALA A 438 -5.92 -30.27 28.97
N ALA A 439 -5.62 -29.01 29.31
CA ALA A 439 -5.72 -28.52 30.69
C ALA A 439 -6.88 -27.54 30.97
N GLY A 440 -7.56 -26.99 29.95
CA GLY A 440 -8.66 -26.02 30.12
C GLY A 440 -8.27 -24.63 30.64
N HIS A 441 -7.30 -24.56 31.56
CA HIS A 441 -6.63 -23.38 32.10
C HIS A 441 -5.13 -23.66 32.19
N VAL A 442 -4.26 -22.70 31.82
CA VAL A 442 -2.80 -22.92 31.83
C VAL A 442 -2.09 -21.75 32.50
N GLU A 443 -1.39 -21.99 33.60
CA GLU A 443 -0.52 -21.01 34.26
C GLU A 443 0.82 -20.84 33.50
N PRO A 444 1.48 -19.67 33.56
CA PRO A 444 2.85 -19.49 33.08
C PRO A 444 3.82 -20.43 33.77
N THR A 445 4.82 -20.93 33.04
CA THR A 445 5.94 -21.70 33.60
C THR A 445 7.26 -21.10 33.16
N ASP A 446 8.35 -21.39 33.86
CA ASP A 446 9.70 -20.91 33.49
C ASP A 446 10.11 -21.31 32.06
N GLN A 447 9.59 -22.44 31.58
CA GLN A 447 9.83 -22.93 30.22
C GLN A 447 8.91 -22.27 29.18
N ALA A 448 7.73 -21.79 29.59
CA ALA A 448 6.72 -21.14 28.77
C ALA A 448 6.19 -19.87 29.47
N PRO A 449 7.03 -18.83 29.67
CA PRO A 449 6.66 -17.65 30.45
C PRO A 449 5.58 -16.83 29.74
N LEU A 450 5.49 -16.97 28.42
CA LEU A 450 4.36 -16.51 27.64
C LEU A 450 3.28 -17.60 27.49
N GLN A 451 2.87 -18.32 28.55
CA GLN A 451 1.63 -19.13 28.58
C GLN A 451 0.70 -18.73 29.75
N SER A 452 -0.58 -18.32 29.55
CA SER A 452 -1.45 -17.83 30.67
C SER A 452 -2.96 -17.84 30.36
N GLY A 453 -3.76 -18.64 31.05
CA GLY A 453 -5.21 -18.72 30.92
C GLY A 453 -5.73 -19.51 29.69
N SER A 454 -6.99 -19.25 29.30
CA SER A 454 -7.70 -19.86 28.16
C SER A 454 -7.23 -19.27 26.81
N GLN A 455 -5.94 -19.43 26.48
CA GLN A 455 -5.28 -18.76 25.33
C GLN A 455 -5.52 -19.42 23.97
N ARG A 456 -6.34 -20.47 23.89
CA ARG A 456 -6.57 -21.18 22.63
C ARG A 456 -7.07 -20.23 21.53
N THR A 457 -7.94 -19.28 21.87
CA THR A 457 -8.49 -18.30 20.93
C THR A 457 -7.39 -17.37 20.38
N LEU A 458 -6.59 -16.73 21.24
CA LEU A 458 -5.51 -15.82 20.80
C LEU A 458 -4.44 -16.54 19.97
N VAL A 459 -4.01 -17.73 20.40
CA VAL A 459 -3.00 -18.53 19.65
C VAL A 459 -3.57 -19.02 18.31
N ALA A 460 -4.86 -19.42 18.27
CA ALA A 460 -5.52 -19.80 17.03
C ALA A 460 -5.68 -18.60 16.08
N MET A 461 -6.12 -17.45 16.57
CA MET A 461 -6.19 -16.20 15.80
C MET A 461 -4.83 -15.83 15.22
N LEU A 462 -3.76 -15.93 16.02
CA LEU A 462 -2.42 -15.61 15.56
C LEU A 462 -1.99 -16.57 14.44
N LEU A 463 -2.15 -17.88 14.61
CA LEU A 463 -1.79 -18.85 13.57
C LEU A 463 -2.64 -18.73 12.30
N MET A 464 -3.94 -18.44 12.43
CA MET A 464 -4.80 -18.16 11.27
C MET A 464 -4.37 -16.88 10.55
N SER A 465 -4.02 -15.81 11.27
CA SER A 465 -3.50 -14.58 10.66
C SER A 465 -2.16 -14.82 9.96
N CYS A 466 -1.26 -15.63 10.54
CA CYS A 466 -0.02 -16.04 9.87
C CYS A 466 -0.30 -16.86 8.60
N LEU A 467 -1.29 -17.77 8.63
CA LEU A 467 -1.68 -18.53 7.45
C LEU A 467 -2.30 -17.63 6.38
N ALA A 468 -3.13 -16.66 6.77
CA ALA A 468 -3.70 -15.67 5.86
C ALA A 468 -2.59 -14.87 5.17
N ILE A 469 -1.62 -14.35 5.94
CA ILE A 469 -0.43 -13.67 5.38
C ILE A 469 0.34 -14.58 4.42
N ALA A 470 0.56 -15.86 4.74
CA ALA A 470 1.31 -16.72 3.82
C ALA A 470 0.52 -17.07 2.55
N SER A 471 -0.77 -17.36 2.67
CA SER A 471 -1.60 -17.88 1.59
C SER A 471 -2.11 -16.81 0.63
N PHE A 472 -2.52 -15.64 1.13
CA PHE A 472 -3.17 -14.62 0.29
C PHE A 472 -2.21 -13.86 -0.63
N PHE A 473 -0.90 -13.88 -0.37
CA PHE A 473 0.08 -13.47 -1.38
C PHE A 473 -0.06 -14.31 -2.67
N GLY A 474 -0.63 -15.51 -2.59
CA GLY A 474 -0.95 -16.34 -3.75
C GLY A 474 -1.91 -15.69 -4.76
N ALA A 475 -2.67 -14.67 -4.36
CA ALA A 475 -3.49 -13.89 -5.29
C ALA A 475 -2.65 -13.19 -6.38
N ALA A 476 -1.36 -12.91 -6.13
CA ALA A 476 -0.44 -12.37 -7.13
C ALA A 476 -0.30 -13.29 -8.38
N PHE A 477 -0.60 -14.59 -8.25
CA PHE A 477 -0.58 -15.54 -9.36
C PHE A 477 -1.85 -15.48 -10.24
N GLY A 478 -2.87 -14.73 -9.83
CA GLY A 478 -4.02 -14.41 -10.68
C GLY A 478 -3.69 -13.44 -11.82
N MET A 479 -2.56 -12.73 -11.72
CA MET A 479 -2.03 -11.89 -12.80
C MET A 479 -1.09 -12.73 -13.68
N GLY A 480 -1.43 -12.98 -14.94
CA GLY A 480 -0.54 -13.58 -15.94
C GLY A 480 0.14 -12.54 -16.82
N HIS A 481 1.08 -12.98 -17.67
CA HIS A 481 1.76 -12.12 -18.63
C HIS A 481 0.78 -11.50 -19.65
N ASP A 482 -0.22 -12.28 -20.06
CA ASP A 482 -1.22 -11.89 -21.06
C ASP A 482 -2.58 -11.52 -20.43
N THR A 483 -2.59 -11.17 -19.15
CA THR A 483 -3.85 -10.85 -18.45
C THR A 483 -4.31 -9.45 -18.78
N HIS A 484 -5.61 -9.32 -19.06
CA HIS A 484 -6.28 -8.06 -19.30
C HIS A 484 -6.12 -7.10 -18.11
N LEU A 485 -5.83 -5.82 -18.37
CA LEU A 485 -5.55 -4.83 -17.32
C LEU A 485 -6.58 -4.80 -16.18
N SER A 486 -7.89 -4.76 -16.47
CA SER A 486 -8.94 -4.82 -15.43
C SER A 486 -8.86 -6.04 -14.51
N VAL A 487 -8.48 -7.20 -15.04
CA VAL A 487 -8.33 -8.45 -14.25
C VAL A 487 -7.02 -8.43 -13.47
N THR A 488 -5.96 -7.87 -14.06
CA THR A 488 -4.70 -7.60 -13.37
C THR A 488 -4.93 -6.67 -12.17
N GLU A 489 -5.66 -5.57 -12.35
CA GLU A 489 -6.03 -4.64 -11.27
C GLU A 489 -6.83 -5.33 -10.17
N TYR A 490 -7.84 -6.13 -10.52
CA TYR A 490 -8.61 -6.92 -9.56
C TYR A 490 -7.70 -7.78 -8.68
N TRP A 491 -6.83 -8.60 -9.26
CA TRP A 491 -5.93 -9.47 -8.48
C TRP A 491 -4.82 -8.71 -7.76
N ARG A 492 -4.36 -7.58 -8.30
CA ARG A 492 -3.36 -6.72 -7.65
C ARG A 492 -3.89 -6.20 -6.32
N TRP A 493 -5.13 -5.70 -6.29
CA TRP A 493 -5.72 -5.15 -5.07
C TRP A 493 -6.08 -6.21 -4.02
N TRP A 494 -6.21 -7.49 -4.38
CA TRP A 494 -6.23 -8.59 -3.41
C TRP A 494 -4.92 -8.68 -2.60
N VAL A 495 -3.78 -8.33 -3.20
CA VAL A 495 -2.50 -8.33 -2.47
C VAL A 495 -2.26 -6.98 -1.80
N VAL A 496 -2.58 -5.88 -2.45
CA VAL A 496 -2.27 -4.55 -1.90
C VAL A 496 -3.25 -4.15 -0.80
N HIS A 497 -4.55 -4.16 -1.05
CA HIS A 497 -5.54 -3.76 -0.04
C HIS A 497 -5.83 -4.91 0.91
N LEU A 498 -6.18 -6.10 0.40
CA LEU A 498 -6.60 -7.18 1.31
C LEU A 498 -5.42 -7.83 2.06
N TRP A 499 -4.27 -8.06 1.41
CA TRP A 499 -3.13 -8.69 2.09
C TRP A 499 -2.31 -7.74 2.96
N VAL A 500 -1.97 -6.53 2.48
CA VAL A 500 -1.28 -5.54 3.32
C VAL A 500 -2.25 -4.93 4.31
N GLU A 501 -3.29 -4.22 3.88
CA GLU A 501 -4.17 -3.48 4.79
C GLU A 501 -5.07 -4.41 5.62
N GLY A 502 -5.71 -5.38 4.97
CA GLY A 502 -6.59 -6.36 5.61
C GLY A 502 -5.90 -7.27 6.65
N PHE A 503 -4.97 -8.12 6.20
CA PHE A 503 -4.41 -9.15 7.09
C PHE A 503 -3.31 -8.65 8.02
N PHE A 504 -2.58 -7.59 7.68
CA PHE A 504 -1.59 -7.05 8.62
C PHE A 504 -2.30 -6.39 9.81
N GLU A 505 -3.41 -5.69 9.62
CA GLU A 505 -4.14 -5.11 10.75
C GLU A 505 -4.67 -6.18 11.72
N VAL A 506 -5.12 -7.32 11.19
CA VAL A 506 -5.53 -8.47 12.01
C VAL A 506 -4.34 -9.04 12.78
N PHE A 507 -3.22 -9.32 12.12
CA PHE A 507 -2.02 -9.85 12.78
C PHE A 507 -1.50 -8.89 13.85
N ALA A 508 -1.42 -7.60 13.53
CA ALA A 508 -1.02 -6.54 14.45
C ALA A 508 -1.86 -6.53 15.73
N THR A 509 -3.18 -6.50 15.55
CA THR A 509 -4.15 -6.46 16.65
C THR A 509 -4.01 -7.69 17.54
N VAL A 510 -3.86 -8.87 16.94
CA VAL A 510 -3.67 -10.13 17.68
C VAL A 510 -2.35 -10.12 18.44
N VAL A 511 -1.25 -9.67 17.82
CA VAL A 511 0.08 -9.63 18.47
C VAL A 511 0.09 -8.63 19.61
N ILE A 512 -0.45 -7.43 19.44
CA ILE A 512 -0.52 -6.42 20.51
C ILE A 512 -1.39 -6.94 21.66
N ALA A 513 -2.60 -7.43 21.38
CA ALA A 513 -3.48 -8.01 22.38
C ALA A 513 -2.81 -9.18 23.12
N PHE A 514 -2.06 -10.01 22.39
CA PHE A 514 -1.24 -11.06 22.96
C PHE A 514 -0.16 -10.48 23.88
N LEU A 515 0.67 -9.54 23.44
CA LEU A 515 1.73 -8.94 24.25
C LEU A 515 1.19 -8.24 25.51
N PHE A 516 0.10 -7.47 25.41
CA PHE A 516 -0.49 -6.81 26.59
C PHE A 516 -1.14 -7.79 27.56
N SER A 517 -1.75 -8.85 27.06
CA SER A 517 -2.23 -9.95 27.90
C SER A 517 -1.08 -10.63 28.65
N ARG A 518 0.11 -10.68 28.05
CA ARG A 518 1.32 -11.31 28.62
C ARG A 518 2.00 -10.48 29.68
N LEU A 519 2.03 -9.17 29.47
CA LEU A 519 2.49 -8.20 30.45
C LEU A 519 1.49 -8.04 31.62
N ARG A 520 0.40 -8.83 31.64
CA ARG A 520 -0.71 -8.78 32.60
C ARG A 520 -1.34 -7.38 32.70
N LEU A 521 -1.33 -6.64 31.58
CA LEU A 521 -1.95 -5.33 31.47
C LEU A 521 -3.42 -5.44 31.07
N VAL A 522 -3.81 -6.57 30.46
CA VAL A 522 -5.17 -6.88 30.02
C VAL A 522 -5.51 -8.33 30.34
N ARG A 523 -6.73 -8.59 30.81
CA ARG A 523 -7.22 -9.97 31.06
C ARG A 523 -7.24 -10.77 29.75
N PRO A 524 -6.69 -12.00 29.69
CA PRO A 524 -6.64 -12.80 28.45
C PRO A 524 -8.02 -13.05 27.80
N ALA A 525 -9.08 -13.18 28.59
CA ALA A 525 -10.44 -13.39 28.09
C ALA A 525 -10.96 -12.14 27.35
N VAL A 526 -10.76 -10.95 27.93
CA VAL A 526 -11.13 -9.66 27.33
C VAL A 526 -10.32 -9.43 26.05
N ALA A 527 -9.01 -9.65 26.11
CA ALA A 527 -8.13 -9.56 24.94
C ALA A 527 -8.61 -10.48 23.80
N ALA A 528 -8.94 -11.75 24.11
CA ALA A 528 -9.44 -12.70 23.11
C ALA A 528 -10.75 -12.24 22.46
N THR A 529 -11.73 -11.81 23.26
CA THR A 529 -13.03 -11.35 22.75
C THR A 529 -12.87 -10.06 21.94
N ALA A 530 -12.11 -9.07 22.43
CA ALA A 530 -11.87 -7.81 21.75
C ALA A 530 -11.16 -8.00 20.41
N THR A 531 -10.15 -8.89 20.36
CA THR A 531 -9.45 -9.22 19.12
C THR A 531 -10.40 -9.82 18.10
N ILE A 532 -11.19 -10.85 18.46
CA ILE A 532 -12.08 -11.50 17.48
C ILE A 532 -13.23 -10.59 17.02
N SER A 533 -13.79 -9.76 17.90
CA SER A 533 -14.83 -8.81 17.53
C SER A 533 -14.28 -7.70 16.63
N SER A 534 -13.11 -7.13 16.98
CA SER A 534 -12.44 -6.12 16.16
C SER A 534 -12.08 -6.67 14.78
N THR A 535 -11.53 -7.90 14.71
CA THR A 535 -11.25 -8.58 13.44
C THR A 535 -12.52 -8.78 12.62
N THR A 536 -13.64 -9.15 13.25
CA THR A 536 -14.92 -9.35 12.54
C THR A 536 -15.42 -8.05 11.93
N ILE A 537 -15.38 -6.94 12.67
CA ILE A 537 -15.85 -5.63 12.22
C ILE A 537 -14.95 -5.09 11.11
N PHE A 538 -13.63 -5.21 11.28
CA PHE A 538 -12.65 -4.74 10.31
C PHE A 538 -12.80 -5.49 8.96
N LEU A 539 -12.84 -6.82 9.00
CA LEU A 539 -12.99 -7.64 7.79
C LEU A 539 -14.38 -7.54 7.14
N PHE A 540 -15.40 -7.09 7.88
CA PHE A 540 -16.72 -6.84 7.31
C PHE A 540 -16.68 -5.70 6.29
N GLY A 541 -15.94 -4.62 6.57
CA GLY A 541 -15.68 -3.55 5.62
C GLY A 541 -14.61 -3.94 4.60
N GLY A 542 -13.40 -4.28 5.05
CA GLY A 542 -12.21 -4.34 4.20
C GLY A 542 -12.22 -5.43 3.11
N ILE A 543 -12.86 -6.59 3.32
CA ILE A 543 -12.86 -7.64 2.27
C ILE A 543 -13.58 -7.14 1.01
N ILE A 544 -14.81 -6.63 1.15
CA ILE A 544 -15.58 -6.11 0.01
C ILE A 544 -15.09 -4.69 -0.35
N GLY A 545 -14.60 -3.93 0.63
CA GLY A 545 -14.01 -2.61 0.50
C GLY A 545 -12.87 -2.52 -0.51
N THR A 546 -12.15 -3.63 -0.74
CA THR A 546 -11.14 -3.80 -1.81
C THR A 546 -11.56 -3.19 -3.15
N GLY A 547 -12.85 -3.28 -3.50
CA GLY A 547 -13.33 -2.78 -4.78
C GLY A 547 -13.36 -1.25 -4.92
N HIS A 548 -13.07 -0.45 -3.89
CA HIS A 548 -12.95 1.00 -4.03
C HIS A 548 -11.77 1.44 -4.91
N HIS A 549 -10.80 0.54 -5.15
CA HIS A 549 -9.74 0.73 -6.15
C HIS A 549 -10.17 0.33 -7.57
N LEU A 550 -11.37 -0.24 -7.72
CA LEU A 550 -11.85 -0.81 -8.98
C LEU A 550 -12.95 0.04 -9.61
N TYR A 551 -13.31 1.20 -9.04
CA TYR A 551 -14.39 2.06 -9.55
C TYR A 551 -14.24 2.41 -11.03
N PHE A 552 -13.02 2.69 -11.47
CA PHE A 552 -12.74 3.27 -12.78
C PHE A 552 -11.80 2.41 -13.63
N SER A 553 -11.66 1.12 -13.30
CA SER A 553 -10.75 0.19 -13.99
C SER A 553 -11.48 -0.87 -14.82
N GLY A 554 -12.62 -0.54 -15.42
CA GLY A 554 -13.41 -1.45 -16.27
C GLY A 554 -14.55 -2.20 -15.56
N SER A 555 -14.84 -1.86 -14.31
CA SER A 555 -15.95 -2.45 -13.54
C SER A 555 -17.31 -1.83 -13.91
N ASP A 556 -18.38 -2.44 -13.42
CA ASP A 556 -19.75 -1.98 -13.64
C ASP A 556 -20.32 -1.25 -12.40
N SER A 557 -21.56 -0.77 -12.54
CA SER A 557 -22.29 -0.06 -11.50
C SER A 557 -22.53 -0.88 -10.23
N VAL A 558 -22.64 -2.21 -10.34
CA VAL A 558 -22.85 -3.12 -9.19
C VAL A 558 -21.59 -3.21 -8.35
N VAL A 559 -20.43 -3.35 -8.99
CA VAL A 559 -19.13 -3.35 -8.31
C VAL A 559 -18.91 -2.01 -7.61
N MET A 560 -19.19 -0.88 -8.28
CA MET A 560 -19.08 0.45 -7.67
C MET A 560 -19.96 0.61 -6.42
N ALA A 561 -21.21 0.15 -6.49
CA ALA A 561 -22.17 0.22 -5.38
C ALA A 561 -21.70 -0.54 -4.14
N LEU A 562 -21.32 -1.81 -4.31
CA LEU A 562 -20.84 -2.65 -3.22
C LEU A 562 -19.56 -2.07 -2.62
N SER A 563 -18.63 -1.68 -3.49
CA SER A 563 -17.35 -1.13 -3.08
C SER A 563 -17.51 0.13 -2.22
N ALA A 564 -18.35 1.09 -2.64
CA ALA A 564 -18.62 2.31 -1.90
C ALA A 564 -19.29 2.06 -0.55
N ALA A 565 -20.24 1.12 -0.48
CA ALA A 565 -20.93 0.81 0.75
C ALA A 565 -19.99 0.19 1.79
N PHE A 566 -19.18 -0.79 1.40
CA PHE A 566 -18.34 -1.54 2.33
C PHE A 566 -17.04 -0.83 2.70
N SER A 567 -16.42 -0.07 1.79
CA SER A 567 -15.24 0.73 2.13
C SER A 567 -15.57 1.88 3.09
N ALA A 568 -16.79 2.41 3.08
CA ALA A 568 -17.24 3.37 4.08
C ALA A 568 -17.38 2.72 5.47
N LEU A 569 -17.82 1.46 5.54
CA LEU A 569 -17.95 0.73 6.80
C LEU A 569 -16.59 0.34 7.40
N GLU A 570 -15.54 0.26 6.58
CA GLU A 570 -14.16 0.04 7.04
C GLU A 570 -13.63 1.19 7.91
N VAL A 571 -14.08 2.43 7.66
CA VAL A 571 -13.66 3.62 8.42
C VAL A 571 -14.33 3.70 9.80
N VAL A 572 -15.47 3.02 9.98
CA VAL A 572 -16.25 3.04 11.23
C VAL A 572 -15.42 2.63 12.47
N PRO A 573 -14.67 1.50 12.50
CA PRO A 573 -13.81 1.18 13.63
C PRO A 573 -12.67 2.17 13.84
N LEU A 574 -12.15 2.79 12.79
CA LEU A 574 -11.04 3.74 12.86
C LEU A 574 -11.43 5.02 13.61
N ALA A 575 -12.70 5.44 13.53
CA ALA A 575 -13.22 6.59 14.27
C ALA A 575 -13.17 6.39 15.80
N LEU A 576 -13.15 5.14 16.29
CA LEU A 576 -13.16 4.82 17.72
C LEU A 576 -11.79 4.44 18.28
N ILE A 577 -10.76 4.32 17.44
CA ILE A 577 -9.42 3.90 17.86
C ILE A 577 -8.74 4.92 18.79
N GLY A 578 -9.20 6.18 18.80
CA GLY A 578 -8.73 7.21 19.73
C GLY A 578 -9.01 6.87 21.20
N PHE A 579 -10.13 6.20 21.50
CA PHE A 579 -10.44 5.73 22.86
C PHE A 579 -9.45 4.65 23.31
N GLU A 580 -9.09 3.74 22.40
CA GLU A 580 -8.07 2.71 22.61
C GLU A 580 -6.69 3.31 22.90
N ALA A 581 -6.30 4.35 22.15
CA ALA A 581 -5.04 5.06 22.34
C ALA A 581 -4.92 5.67 23.74
N ILE A 582 -5.98 6.34 24.21
CA ILE A 582 -6.04 6.95 25.55
C ILE A 582 -6.00 5.86 26.63
N ARG A 583 -6.69 4.74 26.42
CA ARG A 583 -6.64 3.58 27.32
C ARG A 583 -5.22 3.02 27.44
N ASN A 584 -4.54 2.81 26.31
CA ASN A 584 -3.15 2.35 26.28
C ASN A 584 -2.18 3.33 26.96
N LEU A 585 -2.40 4.64 26.83
CA LEU A 585 -1.60 5.65 27.53
C LEU A 585 -1.80 5.62 29.06
N ARG A 586 -2.99 5.25 29.55
CA ARG A 586 -3.23 5.11 31.00
C ARG A 586 -2.45 3.94 31.60
N ILE A 587 -2.28 2.86 30.84
CA ILE A 587 -1.51 1.67 31.26
C ILE A 587 -0.04 2.01 31.57
N LEU A 588 0.54 3.02 30.91
CA LEU A 588 1.92 3.48 31.20
C LEU A 588 2.11 4.06 32.60
N LYS A 589 1.03 4.45 33.29
CA LYS A 589 1.09 5.05 34.62
C LYS A 589 1.01 4.01 35.76
N VAL A 590 0.94 2.72 35.42
CA VAL A 590 0.56 1.66 36.36
C VAL A 590 1.77 1.04 37.10
N SER A 591 2.99 1.04 36.54
CA SER A 591 4.19 0.54 37.27
C SER A 591 5.52 1.11 36.75
N GLU A 592 6.56 1.12 37.59
CA GLU A 592 7.90 1.66 37.26
C GLU A 592 8.63 0.82 36.20
N TRP A 593 8.45 -0.50 36.16
CA TRP A 593 9.15 -1.36 35.18
C TRP A 593 8.62 -1.20 33.75
N VAL A 594 7.35 -0.78 33.58
CA VAL A 594 6.76 -0.47 32.27
C VAL A 594 7.51 0.68 31.58
N ALA A 595 8.25 1.51 32.32
CA ALA A 595 9.16 2.50 31.76
C ALA A 595 10.20 1.89 30.81
N GLY A 596 10.61 0.63 31.03
CA GLY A 596 11.53 -0.10 30.16
C GLY A 596 11.00 -0.34 28.73
N TYR A 597 9.68 -0.30 28.54
CA TYR A 597 8.99 -0.47 27.25
C TYR A 597 8.34 0.82 26.74
N LYS A 598 8.52 1.94 27.43
CA LYS A 598 7.92 3.26 27.15
C LYS A 598 7.89 3.60 25.66
N TRP A 599 9.03 3.49 24.98
CA TRP A 599 9.14 3.89 23.58
C TRP A 599 8.38 2.96 22.63
N ALA A 600 8.40 1.65 22.85
CA ALA A 600 7.59 0.71 22.05
C ALA A 600 6.10 1.05 22.16
N ILE A 601 5.64 1.38 23.37
CA ILE A 601 4.25 1.78 23.62
C ILE A 601 3.93 3.13 22.97
N TYR A 602 4.86 4.10 23.01
CA TYR A 602 4.67 5.38 22.31
C TYR A 602 4.50 5.18 20.79
N PHE A 603 5.27 4.28 20.18
CA PHE A 603 5.05 3.90 18.79
C PHE A 603 3.67 3.27 18.58
N PHE A 604 3.18 2.39 19.46
CA PHE A 604 1.80 1.86 19.36
C PHE A 604 0.72 2.94 19.51
N VAL A 605 0.94 3.95 20.34
CA VAL A 605 0.03 5.11 20.44
C VAL A 605 0.06 5.93 19.15
N SER A 606 1.24 6.10 18.55
CA SER A 606 1.40 6.74 17.24
C SER A 606 0.64 5.99 16.14
N VAL A 607 0.63 4.66 16.17
CA VAL A 607 -0.16 3.82 15.25
C VAL A 607 -1.63 4.20 15.34
N SER A 608 -2.20 4.26 16.55
CA SER A 608 -3.62 4.63 16.71
C SER A 608 -3.93 6.03 16.20
N PHE A 609 -3.05 7.02 16.44
CA PHE A 609 -3.22 8.38 15.93
C PHE A 609 -3.25 8.41 14.39
N TRP A 610 -2.27 7.76 13.74
CA TRP A 610 -2.19 7.73 12.28
C TRP A 610 -3.24 6.82 11.64
N ASN A 611 -3.74 5.81 12.35
CA ASN A 611 -4.83 5.01 11.83
C ASN A 611 -6.12 5.85 11.75
N MET A 612 -6.39 6.66 12.77
CA MET A 612 -7.50 7.62 12.73
C MET A 612 -7.31 8.70 11.65
N LEU A 613 -6.15 9.38 11.62
CA LEU A 613 -5.92 10.52 10.73
C LEU A 613 -5.58 10.10 9.29
N GLY A 614 -4.60 9.22 9.14
CA GLY A 614 -4.08 8.77 7.84
C GLY A 614 -5.03 7.83 7.12
N ALA A 615 -5.43 6.73 7.76
CA ALA A 615 -6.35 5.76 7.14
C ALA A 615 -7.81 6.22 7.21
N GLY A 616 -8.26 6.71 8.37
CA GLY A 616 -9.64 7.18 8.54
C GLY A 616 -9.95 8.49 7.78
N VAL A 617 -9.38 9.62 8.22
CA VAL A 617 -9.72 10.95 7.67
C VAL A 617 -9.21 11.11 6.23
N PHE A 618 -7.91 10.91 5.98
CA PHE A 618 -7.35 11.09 4.64
C PHE A 618 -7.72 9.94 3.68
N GLY A 619 -7.99 8.73 4.17
CA GLY A 619 -8.55 7.66 3.34
C GLY A 619 -9.98 7.97 2.91
N PHE A 620 -10.84 8.40 3.86
CA PHE A 620 -12.23 8.73 3.50
C PHE A 620 -12.35 10.00 2.64
N LEU A 621 -11.39 10.93 2.72
CA LEU A 621 -11.30 12.08 1.81
C LEU A 621 -11.33 11.66 0.32
N ILE A 622 -10.71 10.53 0.00
CA ILE A 622 -10.59 10.02 -1.38
C ILE A 622 -11.46 8.77 -1.62
N ASN A 623 -12.33 8.37 -0.67
CA ASN A 623 -13.06 7.10 -0.77
C ASN A 623 -14.39 7.17 -1.56
N PRO A 624 -15.31 8.13 -1.32
CA PRO A 624 -16.57 8.15 -2.04
C PRO A 624 -16.36 8.24 -3.56
N PRO A 625 -17.12 7.49 -4.39
CA PRO A 625 -16.95 7.50 -5.84
C PRO A 625 -16.91 8.90 -6.46
N ILE A 626 -17.68 9.85 -5.93
CA ILE A 626 -17.74 11.23 -6.43
C ILE A 626 -16.47 12.00 -6.12
N SER A 627 -15.86 11.77 -4.95
CA SER A 627 -14.58 12.36 -4.62
C SER A 627 -13.50 11.72 -5.50
N LEU A 628 -13.44 10.38 -5.50
CA LEU A 628 -12.40 9.64 -6.21
C LEU A 628 -12.43 9.89 -7.72
N PHE A 629 -13.60 10.13 -8.32
CA PHE A 629 -13.71 10.48 -9.75
C PHE A 629 -12.79 11.63 -10.15
N TYR A 630 -12.69 12.66 -9.31
CA TYR A 630 -11.86 13.83 -9.59
C TYR A 630 -10.44 13.72 -9.04
N VAL A 631 -10.22 12.92 -8.00
CA VAL A 631 -8.93 12.90 -7.27
C VAL A 631 -8.10 11.64 -7.47
N GLN A 632 -8.63 10.62 -8.15
CA GLN A 632 -7.86 9.43 -8.51
C GLN A 632 -6.63 9.80 -9.33
N GLY A 633 -5.47 9.32 -8.88
CA GLY A 633 -4.20 9.63 -9.53
C GLY A 633 -3.63 11.01 -9.19
N LEU A 634 -4.10 11.70 -8.15
CA LEU A 634 -3.57 13.01 -7.71
C LEU A 634 -2.79 12.90 -6.38
N ASN A 635 -2.14 13.99 -5.94
CA ASN A 635 -1.30 14.00 -4.72
C ASN A 635 -2.06 13.80 -3.39
N LEU A 636 -3.40 13.69 -3.40
CA LEU A 636 -4.17 13.23 -2.22
C LEU A 636 -4.00 11.73 -1.96
N THR A 637 -3.75 10.92 -3.00
CA THR A 637 -3.43 9.50 -2.85
C THR A 637 -2.11 9.27 -2.11
N PRO A 638 -0.96 9.88 -2.49
CA PRO A 638 0.27 9.75 -1.72
C PRO A 638 0.19 10.40 -0.34
N LEU A 639 -0.63 11.44 -0.11
CA LEU A 639 -0.92 11.94 1.23
C LEU A 639 -1.46 10.82 2.13
N HIS A 640 -2.54 10.16 1.69
CA HIS A 640 -3.12 9.03 2.39
C HIS A 640 -2.11 7.86 2.49
N ALA A 641 -1.45 7.49 1.40
CA ALA A 641 -0.50 6.37 1.38
C ALA A 641 0.65 6.55 2.38
N HIS A 642 1.29 7.72 2.46
CA HIS A 642 2.38 7.93 3.43
C HIS A 642 1.85 7.93 4.88
N THR A 643 0.72 8.60 5.13
CA THR A 643 0.16 8.72 6.48
C THR A 643 -0.46 7.42 6.99
N ALA A 644 -0.98 6.57 6.12
CA ALA A 644 -1.50 5.24 6.46
C ALA A 644 -0.37 4.19 6.50
N LEU A 645 0.36 3.97 5.39
CA LEU A 645 1.36 2.89 5.31
C LEU A 645 2.47 3.05 6.34
N PHE A 646 3.11 4.23 6.39
CA PHE A 646 4.15 4.47 7.38
C PHE A 646 3.57 4.77 8.76
N GLY A 647 2.56 5.65 8.85
CA GLY A 647 2.00 6.07 10.14
C GLY A 647 1.38 4.93 10.94
N VAL A 648 0.78 3.94 10.28
CA VAL A 648 0.21 2.74 10.91
C VAL A 648 1.24 1.60 10.91
N TYR A 649 1.55 1.04 9.75
CA TYR A 649 2.34 -0.20 9.70
C TYR A 649 3.83 0.03 9.93
N GLY A 650 4.37 1.16 9.48
CA GLY A 650 5.76 1.53 9.73
C GLY A 650 6.04 1.78 11.21
N MET A 651 5.21 2.60 11.87
CA MET A 651 5.30 2.85 13.32
C MET A 651 5.14 1.56 14.13
N LEU A 652 4.21 0.69 13.72
CA LEU A 652 4.03 -0.61 14.35
C LEU A 652 5.28 -1.50 14.20
N GLY A 653 5.86 -1.58 13.01
CA GLY A 653 7.08 -2.33 12.75
C GLY A 653 8.24 -1.88 13.64
N ILE A 654 8.41 -0.56 13.81
CA ILE A 654 9.42 0.02 14.71
C ILE A 654 9.10 -0.30 16.18
N GLY A 655 7.84 -0.17 16.61
CA GLY A 655 7.41 -0.50 17.97
C GLY A 655 7.67 -1.96 18.34
N LEU A 656 7.33 -2.89 17.45
CA LEU A 656 7.59 -4.34 17.64
C LEU A 656 9.09 -4.65 17.63
N MET A 657 9.86 -4.02 16.74
CA MET A 657 11.32 -4.15 16.72
C MET A 657 11.94 -3.71 18.05
N LEU A 658 11.59 -2.51 18.54
CA LEU A 658 12.10 -2.00 19.83
C LEU A 658 11.69 -2.92 20.99
N PHE A 659 10.46 -3.44 20.98
CA PHE A 659 10.01 -4.41 21.97
C PHE A 659 10.88 -5.68 21.99
N CYS A 660 11.12 -6.29 20.82
CA CYS A 660 11.94 -7.49 20.71
C CYS A 660 13.41 -7.23 21.10
N VAL A 661 13.99 -6.11 20.66
CA VAL A 661 15.38 -5.75 20.98
C VAL A 661 15.56 -5.50 22.48
N ARG A 662 14.60 -4.83 23.14
CA ARG A 662 14.61 -4.63 24.59
C ARG A 662 14.66 -5.93 25.37
N SER A 663 13.95 -6.93 24.87
CA SER A 663 13.88 -8.25 25.50
C SER A 663 15.09 -9.13 25.19
N LEU A 664 15.70 -9.00 24.00
CA LEU A 664 16.89 -9.78 23.59
C LEU A 664 18.19 -9.24 24.20
N MET A 665 18.23 -7.95 24.55
CA MET A 665 19.39 -7.28 25.14
C MET A 665 19.03 -6.67 26.52
N PRO A 666 18.69 -7.49 27.53
CA PRO A 666 18.27 -7.01 28.84
C PRO A 666 19.45 -6.46 29.67
N GLY A 667 19.12 -5.67 30.71
CA GLY A 667 20.04 -5.39 31.82
C GLY A 667 20.86 -4.10 31.74
N ARG A 668 20.68 -3.27 30.71
CA ARG A 668 21.29 -1.93 30.63
C ARG A 668 20.26 -0.89 30.23
N GLU A 669 20.23 0.24 30.94
CA GLU A 669 19.34 1.35 30.61
C GLU A 669 19.71 1.97 29.26
N TRP A 670 18.68 2.22 28.44
CA TRP A 670 18.85 2.87 27.14
C TRP A 670 19.03 4.39 27.29
N ASN A 671 19.91 4.95 26.47
CA ASN A 671 19.97 6.37 26.23
C ASN A 671 18.75 6.80 25.39
N GLU A 672 17.70 7.25 26.08
CA GLU A 672 16.44 7.66 25.46
C GLU A 672 16.56 8.82 24.46
N ARG A 673 17.67 9.57 24.45
CA ARG A 673 17.84 10.75 23.59
C ARG A 673 17.62 10.41 22.11
N TRP A 674 18.26 9.35 21.62
CA TRP A 674 18.18 8.95 20.21
C TRP A 674 16.79 8.46 19.83
N ILE A 675 16.13 7.70 20.70
CA ILE A 675 14.79 7.19 20.45
C ILE A 675 13.76 8.34 20.49
N LYS A 676 13.94 9.30 21.41
CA LYS A 676 13.10 10.51 21.50
C LYS A 676 13.17 11.35 20.22
N TRP A 677 14.38 11.62 19.74
CA TRP A 677 14.57 12.33 18.47
C TRP A 677 14.00 11.55 17.30
N GLY A 678 14.15 10.22 17.30
CA GLY A 678 13.57 9.36 16.28
C GLY A 678 12.05 9.43 16.24
N PHE A 679 11.40 9.25 17.39
CA PHE A 679 9.95 9.27 17.51
C PHE A 679 9.33 10.59 17.08
N TRP A 680 9.81 11.71 17.63
CA TRP A 680 9.26 13.04 17.31
C TRP A 680 9.69 13.53 15.93
N GLY A 681 10.89 13.18 15.46
CA GLY A 681 11.36 13.51 14.11
C GLY A 681 10.53 12.81 13.04
N MET A 682 10.24 11.51 13.18
CA MET A 682 9.41 10.79 12.22
C MET A 682 7.94 11.27 12.25
N ASN A 683 7.35 11.47 13.43
CA ASN A 683 5.98 11.97 13.54
C ASN A 683 5.83 13.41 13.02
N GLY A 684 6.71 14.30 13.46
CA GLY A 684 6.71 15.70 13.05
C GLY A 684 7.06 15.86 11.56
N GLY A 685 8.01 15.08 11.06
CA GLY A 685 8.40 15.05 9.65
C GLY A 685 7.26 14.55 8.76
N LEU A 686 6.58 13.47 9.15
CA LEU A 686 5.41 12.94 8.42
C LEU A 686 4.28 13.97 8.38
N LEU A 687 3.96 14.59 9.52
CA LEU A 687 2.93 15.63 9.58
C LEU A 687 3.31 16.85 8.73
N ALA A 688 4.58 17.27 8.77
CA ALA A 688 5.07 18.41 8.00
C ALA A 688 5.02 18.15 6.48
N MET A 689 5.50 17.00 5.98
CA MET A 689 5.43 16.70 4.54
C MET A 689 3.97 16.60 4.06
N SER A 690 3.08 16.10 4.91
CA SER A 690 1.64 16.00 4.63
C SER A 690 0.97 17.37 4.53
N LEU A 691 1.16 18.24 5.53
CA LEU A 691 0.43 19.51 5.63
C LEU A 691 1.06 20.64 4.81
N LEU A 692 2.39 20.67 4.67
CA LEU A 692 3.09 21.74 3.97
C LEU A 692 3.16 21.53 2.46
N SER A 693 3.04 20.28 1.99
CA SER A 693 3.16 19.95 0.56
C SER A 693 2.02 19.08 0.04
N LEU A 694 1.90 17.81 0.48
CA LEU A 694 1.04 16.84 -0.19
C LEU A 694 -0.45 17.23 -0.18
N LEU A 695 -0.97 17.69 0.96
CA LEU A 695 -2.36 18.14 1.09
C LEU A 695 -2.65 19.39 0.24
N PRO A 696 -1.93 20.53 0.38
CA PRO A 696 -2.22 21.71 -0.43
C PRO A 696 -1.99 21.47 -1.93
N LEU A 697 -0.97 20.69 -2.31
CA LEU A 697 -0.74 20.30 -3.70
C LEU A 697 -1.88 19.43 -4.24
N GLY A 698 -2.31 18.42 -3.48
CA GLY A 698 -3.41 17.54 -3.84
C GLY A 698 -4.74 18.28 -3.95
N LEU A 699 -5.01 19.24 -3.08
CA LEU A 699 -6.21 20.10 -3.15
C LEU A 699 -6.17 21.04 -4.36
N ALA A 700 -5.01 21.60 -4.70
CA ALA A 700 -4.86 22.41 -5.90
C ALA A 700 -5.09 21.57 -7.17
N GLN A 701 -4.54 20.35 -7.22
CA GLN A 701 -4.81 19.42 -8.31
C GLN A 701 -6.29 18.99 -8.36
N ALA A 702 -6.93 18.74 -7.21
CA ALA A 702 -8.35 18.41 -7.16
C ALA A 702 -9.19 19.56 -7.73
N TRP A 703 -8.87 20.81 -7.36
CA TRP A 703 -9.52 21.99 -7.92
C TRP A 703 -9.33 22.09 -9.44
N ALA A 704 -8.12 21.84 -9.95
CA ALA A 704 -7.83 21.82 -11.38
C ALA A 704 -8.57 20.70 -12.13
N SER A 705 -8.64 19.51 -11.52
CA SER A 705 -9.33 18.35 -12.05
C SER A 705 -10.82 18.61 -12.16
N ILE A 706 -11.44 19.21 -11.13
CA ILE A 706 -12.86 19.56 -11.11
C ILE A 706 -13.18 20.69 -12.09
N SER A 707 -12.36 21.75 -12.15
CA SER A 707 -12.67 22.95 -12.94
C SER A 707 -12.37 22.82 -14.43
N VAL A 708 -11.36 22.03 -14.80
CA VAL A 708 -10.89 21.92 -16.19
C VAL A 708 -10.96 20.47 -16.68
N GLY A 709 -10.33 19.55 -15.96
CA GLY A 709 -10.22 18.14 -16.37
C GLY A 709 -9.01 17.46 -15.76
N THR A 710 -9.05 16.13 -15.71
CA THR A 710 -7.97 15.33 -15.11
C THR A 710 -6.65 15.50 -15.86
N TRP A 711 -6.69 15.64 -17.19
CA TRP A 711 -5.52 15.87 -18.04
C TRP A 711 -4.74 17.12 -17.60
N TRP A 712 -5.45 18.19 -17.22
CA TRP A 712 -4.86 19.47 -16.80
C TRP A 712 -4.22 19.36 -15.42
N ALA A 713 -4.91 18.72 -14.46
CA ALA A 713 -4.38 18.50 -13.12
C ALA A 713 -3.08 17.65 -13.10
N ARG A 714 -2.84 16.88 -14.18
CA ARG A 714 -1.68 16.01 -14.38
C ARG A 714 -0.68 16.52 -15.41
N SER A 715 -0.92 17.67 -16.03
CA SER A 715 -0.01 18.25 -17.03
C SER A 715 1.21 18.86 -16.36
N SER A 716 2.34 18.91 -17.08
CA SER A 716 3.50 19.66 -16.60
C SER A 716 3.23 21.15 -16.55
N ASP A 717 2.41 21.69 -17.47
CA ASP A 717 2.03 23.11 -17.49
C ASP A 717 1.37 23.56 -16.18
N PHE A 718 0.51 22.72 -15.59
CA PHE A 718 -0.09 23.01 -14.29
C PHE A 718 0.91 22.79 -13.15
N LEU A 719 1.52 21.61 -13.10
CA LEU A 719 2.37 21.20 -12.00
C LEU A 719 3.57 22.13 -11.82
N TYR A 720 4.20 22.56 -12.92
CA TYR A 720 5.38 23.44 -12.94
C TYR A 720 5.07 24.94 -12.86
N THR A 721 3.84 25.32 -12.56
CA THR A 721 3.55 26.71 -12.15
C THR A 721 4.41 27.12 -10.94
N PRO A 722 4.80 28.40 -10.81
CA PRO A 722 5.66 28.85 -9.72
C PRO A 722 5.12 28.49 -8.33
N THR A 723 3.81 28.65 -8.12
CA THR A 723 3.16 28.36 -6.83
C THR A 723 3.24 26.89 -6.46
N LEU A 724 2.92 25.97 -7.39
CA LEU A 724 2.97 24.53 -7.11
C LEU A 724 4.41 24.01 -7.00
N THR A 725 5.35 24.63 -7.70
CA THR A 725 6.78 24.34 -7.54
C THR A 725 7.25 24.69 -6.13
N VAL A 726 6.83 25.83 -5.57
CA VAL A 726 7.09 26.17 -4.15
C VAL A 726 6.46 25.14 -3.21
N LEU A 727 5.20 24.74 -3.42
CA LEU A 727 4.54 23.72 -2.59
C LEU A 727 5.25 22.36 -2.66
N ARG A 728 5.83 21.98 -3.81
CA ARG A 728 6.66 20.77 -3.92
C ARG A 728 7.95 20.89 -3.11
N TRP A 729 8.64 22.04 -3.15
CA TRP A 729 9.82 22.32 -2.33
C TRP A 729 9.52 22.38 -0.82
N MET A 730 8.32 22.83 -0.44
CA MET A 730 7.88 22.85 0.97
C MET A 730 7.76 21.44 1.59
N ARG A 731 7.92 20.38 0.80
CA ARG A 731 8.09 19.01 1.29
C ARG A 731 9.44 18.80 1.99
N THR A 732 10.50 19.43 1.49
CA THR A 732 11.89 19.20 1.93
C THR A 732 12.12 19.37 3.44
N PRO A 733 11.58 20.40 4.13
CA PRO A 733 11.74 20.51 5.59
C PRO A 733 11.15 19.31 6.35
N GLY A 734 9.99 18.81 5.90
CA GLY A 734 9.36 17.62 6.47
C GLY A 734 10.17 16.36 6.20
N ASP A 735 10.65 16.18 4.95
CA ASP A 735 11.49 15.05 4.55
C ASP A 735 12.81 15.01 5.31
N ILE A 736 13.48 16.16 5.52
CA ILE A 736 14.71 16.25 6.32
C ILE A 736 14.45 15.86 7.77
N LEU A 737 13.40 16.41 8.39
CA LEU A 737 13.06 16.08 9.78
C LEU A 737 12.74 14.60 9.94
N PHE A 738 11.99 14.04 8.99
CA PHE A 738 11.66 12.61 8.94
C PHE A 738 12.92 11.75 8.81
N ALA A 739 13.79 12.06 7.85
CA ALA A 739 15.02 11.33 7.59
C ALA A 739 15.98 11.37 8.79
N LEU A 740 16.14 12.54 9.43
CA LEU A 740 16.93 12.67 10.66
C LEU A 740 16.33 11.84 11.81
N GLY A 741 15.00 11.80 11.93
CA GLY A 741 14.32 10.92 12.89
C GLY A 741 14.61 9.44 12.63
N ALA A 742 14.48 8.99 11.39
CA ALA A 742 14.76 7.60 11.02
C ALA A 742 16.25 7.23 11.22
N LEU A 743 17.17 8.12 10.83
CA LEU A 743 18.61 7.95 11.06
C LEU A 743 18.92 7.90 12.56
N SER A 744 18.23 8.66 13.40
CA SER A 744 18.38 8.60 14.85
C SER A 744 18.03 7.21 15.41
N ILE A 745 16.99 6.55 14.88
CA ILE A 745 16.68 5.14 15.23
C ILE A 745 17.76 4.18 14.70
N GLY A 746 18.25 4.39 13.49
CA GLY A 746 19.36 3.59 12.94
C GLY A 746 20.64 3.70 13.77
N LEU A 747 21.02 4.92 14.16
CA LEU A 747 22.14 5.20 15.05
C LEU A 747 21.92 4.58 16.43
N PHE A 748 20.71 4.65 16.96
CA PHE A 748 20.36 3.96 18.21
C PHE A 748 20.60 2.45 18.10
N MET A 749 20.12 1.82 17.02
CA MET A 749 20.30 0.38 16.79
C MET A 749 21.78 0.00 16.69
N VAL A 750 22.60 0.74 15.92
CA VAL A 750 24.05 0.51 15.83
C VAL A 750 24.75 0.78 17.17
N GLY A 751 24.30 1.81 17.89
CA GLY A 751 24.81 2.16 19.21
C GLY A 751 24.57 1.08 20.26
N LEU A 752 23.54 0.22 20.10
CA LEU A 752 23.34 -0.94 20.99
C LEU A 752 24.45 -1.98 20.83
N LEU A 753 25.04 -2.12 19.64
CA LEU A 753 26.17 -3.03 19.39
C LEU A 753 27.49 -2.47 19.94
N THR A 754 27.66 -1.15 19.85
CA THR A 754 28.92 -0.48 20.22
C THR A 754 28.96 0.02 21.67
N GLY A 755 27.82 -0.01 22.37
CA GLY A 755 27.68 0.44 23.75
C GLY A 755 27.18 1.88 23.91
N HIS A 756 27.24 2.71 22.87
CA HIS A 756 26.90 4.15 22.93
C HIS A 756 25.41 4.45 23.11
N SER A 757 24.53 3.46 22.91
CA SER A 757 23.08 3.60 23.15
C SER A 757 22.67 3.26 24.58
N TYR A 758 23.62 2.98 25.47
CA TYR A 758 23.37 2.80 26.90
C TYR A 758 23.75 4.06 27.68
N ARG A 759 23.17 4.24 28.87
CA ARG A 759 23.60 5.29 29.80
C ARG A 759 24.93 4.92 30.45
N ASP A 760 25.82 5.90 30.59
CA ASP A 760 27.07 5.75 31.34
C ASP A 760 26.73 5.43 32.81
N HIS A 761 27.42 4.43 33.39
CA HIS A 761 27.22 3.90 34.75
C HIS A 761 25.90 3.17 35.05
N ALA A 762 25.20 2.63 34.03
CA ALA A 762 24.05 1.76 34.30
C ALA A 762 24.51 0.44 35.00
N PRO A 763 23.97 0.08 36.17
CA PRO A 763 24.32 -1.18 36.83
C PRO A 763 23.99 -2.36 35.92
N LEU A 764 24.93 -3.32 35.82
CA LEU A 764 24.71 -4.56 35.10
C LEU A 764 23.71 -5.42 35.88
N HIS A 765 22.44 -5.36 35.50
CA HIS A 765 21.47 -6.33 36.01
C HIS A 765 21.70 -7.67 35.32
N ARG A 766 22.02 -8.71 36.11
CA ARG A 766 22.20 -10.07 35.60
C ARG A 766 20.88 -10.55 34.99
N ALA A 767 20.94 -11.19 33.82
CA ALA A 767 19.78 -11.87 33.27
C ALA A 767 19.33 -12.97 34.26
N GLY A 768 18.27 -12.70 35.03
CA GLY A 768 17.73 -13.61 36.04
C GLY A 768 17.85 -13.21 37.51
N SER A 769 18.33 -12.00 37.87
CA SER A 769 18.28 -11.53 39.26
C SER A 769 17.86 -10.06 39.39
N VAL A 770 17.05 -9.76 40.42
CA VAL A 770 16.56 -8.41 40.76
C VAL A 770 17.67 -7.56 41.41
N GLU A 771 18.76 -8.18 41.86
CA GLU A 771 19.86 -7.50 42.53
C GLU A 771 20.82 -6.86 41.53
N ALA A 772 21.01 -5.54 41.67
CA ALA A 772 22.13 -4.82 41.07
C ALA A 772 23.43 -5.27 41.76
N GLN A 773 24.48 -5.50 40.99
CA GLN A 773 25.80 -5.79 41.55
C GLN A 773 26.27 -4.53 42.31
N GLN A 774 26.37 -4.62 43.64
CA GLN A 774 27.21 -3.69 44.40
C GLN A 774 28.66 -4.03 44.04
N ASP A 775 29.42 -3.04 43.58
CA ASP A 775 30.85 -3.18 43.35
C ASP A 775 31.52 -3.64 44.65
N GLU A 776 31.98 -4.90 44.70
CA GLU A 776 32.96 -5.35 45.69
C GLU A 776 34.33 -4.76 45.31
N GLU A 777 34.49 -3.45 45.50
CA GLU A 777 35.81 -2.85 45.68
C GLU A 777 35.92 -2.35 47.12
N GLY A 778 36.68 -3.12 47.92
CA GLY A 778 37.43 -2.56 49.04
C GLY A 778 37.04 -3.06 50.43
N ILE A 779 37.42 -4.29 50.78
CA ILE A 779 38.01 -4.58 52.11
C ILE A 779 39.07 -5.67 51.94
N GLY A 780 40.34 -5.29 52.10
CA GLY A 780 41.48 -6.20 52.11
C GLY A 780 42.77 -5.43 52.38
N ALA A 781 42.94 -5.00 53.64
CA ALA A 781 44.22 -4.59 54.20
C ALA A 781 45.18 -5.79 54.32
#